data_AF-A0A935SY42-F1
#
_entry.id   AF-A0A935SY42-F1
#
_cell.length_a   1.000
_cell.length_b   1.000
_cell.length_c   1.000
_cell.angle_alpha   90.00
_cell.angle_beta   90.00
_cell.angle_gamma   90.00
#
_symmetry.space_group_name_H-M   'P 1'
#
loop_
_entity.id
_entity.type
_entity.pdbx_description
1 polymer ?
#
loop_
_entity_poly.entity_id
_entity_poly.type
_entity_poly.pdbx_seq_one_letter_code
_entity_poly.pdbx_strand_id
1 'polypeptide(L)'
;MKQTQFLEILDRDEAERRWRAVVRSGALEAETIGLDAALGRVLAEDVRAPVDVPGFDRANMDGFAVRSEDTFGASEEEPRRLRLNAESLPTGVAPQIEVGPGTATSIATGAMLPRGADAVVPVEVTQLEPGAAGEPGFVLVQSARVPGAALSYAGTDMGRGETVLFAGTRLSSRETGLLAAIGCASVRVHRRPRVAILSTGDEIVQPGEVMRPGLVFDSNGRILSDAVRELGAEAVFLGGFRDDPAALRAALRRALADADLVLLSGGTSKGEGDLNALVVGELSPGIVVHGVALKPGKPICLAADGDKPVVILPGFPTSAIFTFHESVAPLLRDLAGLPVTRRETRPARLAVKTRSERGRLEYLLVGLVPDAEGRLSAYPMGKGSGSVTTFSRADGFVRIGRNTEIVEADMPVEVTLLGRDVPVADLVVIGSHCAGLDRIASQLARRGLSVKLIAVGSQGGLEAARRGECDLAPIHLLDPATDHYNTPFLEADMQLVPGYGRMQGIVTRADETREIPALLADPGLRMVNRNRGAGTRILIDRLLAGRTPPGHAYEPRSHYAVAAAVAQGRADWGVTIETVAREAGLRFRPLQPERYDFVVPTGRRQRPAVKLLISLLADPGSALRRDLAAAGFPAD
;
A
#
# COMPACT_ATOMS: atom_id res chain seq x y z
N MET A 1 20.96 -39.62 -2.86
CA MET A 1 21.61 -38.44 -2.23
C MET A 1 20.68 -37.90 -1.15
N LYS A 2 21.05 -38.00 0.14
CA LYS A 2 20.31 -37.30 1.21
C LYS A 2 20.64 -35.81 1.09
N GLN A 3 19.62 -34.96 0.93
CA GLN A 3 19.81 -33.51 0.87
C GLN A 3 20.22 -32.98 2.26
N THR A 4 21.47 -32.52 2.42
CA THR A 4 22.05 -31.90 3.62
C THR A 4 21.73 -30.39 3.75
N GLN A 5 20.57 -29.98 3.22
CA GLN A 5 20.30 -28.59 2.81
C GLN A 5 19.77 -27.66 3.91
N PHE A 6 19.32 -28.23 5.02
CA PHE A 6 18.82 -27.48 6.18
C PHE A 6 19.40 -28.15 7.41
N LEU A 7 19.91 -27.36 8.37
CA LEU A 7 20.39 -27.89 9.65
C LEU A 7 19.22 -28.57 10.39
N GLU A 8 18.08 -27.86 10.49
CA GLU A 8 16.81 -28.31 11.06
C GLU A 8 15.69 -27.38 10.55
N ILE A 9 14.56 -27.92 10.04
CA ILE A 9 13.39 -27.09 9.68
C ILE A 9 12.58 -26.84 10.95
N LEU A 10 12.53 -25.59 11.40
CA LEU A 10 11.82 -25.21 12.61
C LEU A 10 10.38 -24.74 12.34
N ASP A 11 9.54 -24.86 13.36
CA ASP A 11 8.27 -24.14 13.42
C ASP A 11 8.52 -22.63 13.54
N ARG A 12 7.57 -21.81 13.06
CA ARG A 12 7.70 -20.35 13.01
C ARG A 12 7.90 -19.75 14.40
N ASP A 13 7.11 -20.20 15.39
CA ASP A 13 7.18 -19.61 16.74
C ASP A 13 8.50 -20.00 17.44
N GLU A 14 8.99 -21.21 17.16
CA GLU A 14 10.29 -21.67 17.65
C GLU A 14 11.44 -20.89 17.02
N ALA A 15 11.40 -20.68 15.71
CA ALA A 15 12.39 -19.91 14.98
C ALA A 15 12.47 -18.47 15.49
N GLU A 16 11.33 -17.81 15.69
CA GLU A 16 11.26 -16.46 16.24
C GLU A 16 11.86 -16.42 17.66
N ARG A 17 11.46 -17.36 18.53
CA ARG A 17 11.98 -17.42 19.91
C ARG A 17 13.50 -17.60 19.96
N ARG A 18 14.06 -18.53 19.19
CA ARG A 18 15.52 -18.79 19.18
C ARG A 18 16.29 -17.57 18.69
N TRP A 19 15.82 -16.92 17.63
CA TRP A 19 16.50 -15.76 17.07
C TRP A 19 16.41 -14.53 17.99
N ARG A 20 15.22 -14.26 18.55
CA ARG A 20 14.99 -13.19 19.53
C ARG A 20 15.85 -13.29 20.79
N ALA A 21 16.26 -14.51 21.16
CA ALA A 21 17.09 -14.74 22.32
C ALA A 21 18.56 -14.32 22.13
N VAL A 22 19.03 -14.18 20.87
CA VAL A 22 20.44 -13.83 20.58
C VAL A 22 20.60 -12.41 20.03
N VAL A 23 19.57 -11.86 19.39
CA VAL A 23 19.65 -10.52 18.81
C VAL A 23 19.19 -9.46 19.79
N ARG A 24 19.76 -8.27 19.67
CA ARG A 24 19.28 -7.11 20.43
C ARG A 24 17.80 -6.85 20.17
N SER A 25 17.13 -6.41 21.22
CA SER A 25 15.72 -6.00 21.23
C SER A 25 15.58 -4.76 22.10
N GLY A 26 14.46 -4.05 21.95
CA GLY A 26 14.22 -2.76 22.57
C GLY A 26 14.71 -1.58 21.73
N ALA A 27 14.20 -0.40 22.06
CA ALA A 27 14.46 0.83 21.33
C ALA A 27 15.95 1.20 21.36
N LEU A 28 16.47 1.67 20.23
CA LEU A 28 17.83 2.16 20.11
C LEU A 28 18.06 3.43 20.94
N GLU A 29 19.33 3.78 21.11
CA GLU A 29 19.75 4.96 21.86
C GLU A 29 19.07 6.24 21.39
N ALA A 30 18.80 7.13 22.35
CA ALA A 30 18.13 8.39 22.08
C ALA A 30 19.10 9.41 21.46
N GLU A 31 18.61 10.17 20.49
CA GLU A 31 19.28 11.33 19.90
C GLU A 31 18.43 12.59 20.04
N THR A 32 19.07 13.76 20.02
CA THR A 32 18.37 15.05 20.02
C THR A 32 18.31 15.58 18.60
N ILE A 33 17.12 15.91 18.13
CA ILE A 33 16.88 16.44 16.78
C ILE A 33 16.08 17.74 16.84
N GLY A 34 16.15 18.54 15.78
CA GLY A 34 15.26 19.69 15.60
C GLY A 34 13.80 19.26 15.43
N LEU A 35 12.88 20.14 15.84
CA LEU A 35 11.43 19.89 15.71
C LEU A 35 10.99 19.67 14.25
N ASP A 36 11.66 20.31 13.30
CA ASP A 36 11.45 20.16 11.85
C ASP A 36 11.69 18.74 11.34
N ALA A 37 12.60 18.00 11.98
CA ALA A 37 12.91 16.60 11.68
C ALA A 37 12.11 15.60 12.52
N ALA A 38 11.25 16.07 13.44
CA ALA A 38 10.60 15.23 14.44
C ALA A 38 9.38 14.43 13.92
N LEU A 39 8.79 14.81 12.79
CA LEU A 39 7.62 14.13 12.24
C LEU A 39 7.89 12.64 12.01
N GLY A 40 7.04 11.79 12.59
CA GLY A 40 7.11 10.34 12.50
C GLY A 40 8.16 9.68 13.41
N ARG A 41 8.94 10.45 14.18
CA ARG A 41 9.88 9.94 15.19
C ARG A 41 9.16 9.50 16.46
N VAL A 42 9.84 8.79 17.34
CA VAL A 42 9.29 8.30 18.62
C VAL A 42 10.02 8.97 19.77
N LEU A 43 9.28 9.58 20.70
CA LEU A 43 9.85 10.19 21.91
C LEU A 43 10.61 9.16 22.74
N ALA A 44 11.81 9.54 23.20
CA ALA A 44 12.61 8.71 24.10
C ALA A 44 12.33 8.99 25.59
N GLU A 45 11.76 10.16 25.90
CA GLU A 45 11.46 10.60 27.26
C GLU A 45 10.13 11.37 27.29
N ASP A 46 9.55 11.47 28.48
CA ASP A 46 8.37 12.32 28.72
C ASP A 46 8.74 13.78 28.49
N VAL A 47 7.84 14.53 27.85
CA VAL A 47 8.00 15.97 27.63
C VAL A 47 7.11 16.71 28.63
N ARG A 48 7.73 17.61 29.39
CA ARG A 48 7.04 18.51 30.31
C ARG A 48 6.99 19.92 29.75
N ALA A 49 5.87 20.62 29.92
CA ALA A 49 5.74 21.99 29.47
C ALA A 49 6.68 22.93 30.27
N PRO A 50 7.62 23.65 29.63
CA PRO A 50 8.49 24.61 30.32
C PRO A 50 7.77 25.93 30.65
N VAL A 51 6.62 26.17 30.03
CA VAL A 51 5.81 27.39 30.12
C VAL A 51 4.35 27.05 30.29
N ASP A 52 3.58 28.00 30.81
CA ASP A 52 2.12 27.94 30.77
C ASP A 52 1.61 28.28 29.37
N VAL A 53 0.54 27.63 28.95
CA VAL A 53 -0.17 27.92 27.71
C VAL A 53 -1.66 28.13 28.02
N PRO A 54 -2.22 29.33 27.78
CA PRO A 54 -1.50 30.57 27.46
C PRO A 54 -0.55 30.99 28.60
N GLY A 55 0.48 31.80 28.31
CA GLY A 55 1.48 32.24 29.29
C GLY A 55 1.04 33.38 30.21
N PHE A 56 -0.17 33.91 30.00
CA PHE A 56 -0.77 35.02 30.72
C PHE A 56 -2.29 34.96 30.53
N ASP A 57 -3.03 35.60 31.43
CA ASP A 57 -4.48 35.78 31.28
C ASP A 57 -4.75 36.63 30.03
N ARG A 58 -5.60 36.14 29.12
CA ARG A 58 -5.86 36.80 27.84
C ARG A 58 -7.33 36.98 27.56
N ALA A 59 -7.66 38.02 26.81
CA ALA A 59 -9.02 38.24 26.31
C ALA A 59 -9.39 37.19 25.23
N ASN A 60 -10.62 36.70 25.26
CA ASN A 60 -11.15 35.78 24.24
C ASN A 60 -11.91 36.48 23.10
N MET A 61 -12.18 37.77 23.26
CA MET A 61 -12.94 38.61 22.33
C MET A 61 -12.36 40.03 22.32
N ASP A 62 -12.62 40.79 21.27
CA ASP A 62 -12.32 42.21 21.21
C ASP A 62 -13.28 42.97 22.11
N GLY A 63 -12.79 43.93 22.88
CA GLY A 63 -13.62 44.59 23.88
C GLY A 63 -12.90 45.52 24.84
N PHE A 64 -13.39 45.54 26.07
CA PHE A 64 -12.88 46.37 27.15
C PHE A 64 -12.61 45.53 28.39
N ALA A 65 -11.37 45.55 28.87
CA ALA A 65 -10.98 44.97 30.14
C ALA A 65 -11.52 45.84 31.28
N VAL A 66 -12.28 45.22 32.18
CA VAL A 66 -13.00 45.91 33.27
C VAL A 66 -12.85 45.15 34.57
N ARG A 67 -13.18 45.83 35.67
CA ARG A 67 -13.59 45.19 36.92
C ARG A 67 -15.05 44.80 36.78
N SER A 68 -15.36 43.52 36.93
CA SER A 68 -16.69 42.95 36.75
C SER A 68 -17.71 43.65 37.64
N GLU A 69 -17.34 44.00 38.87
CA GLU A 69 -18.17 44.75 39.82
C GLU A 69 -18.63 46.12 39.29
N ASP A 70 -17.80 46.81 38.49
CA ASP A 70 -18.14 48.11 37.91
C ASP A 70 -19.18 47.98 36.78
N THR A 71 -19.48 46.75 36.35
CA THR A 71 -20.53 46.45 35.37
C THR A 71 -21.84 45.98 36.01
N PHE A 72 -21.89 45.78 37.33
CA PHE A 72 -23.09 45.24 37.98
C PHE A 72 -24.32 46.15 37.79
N GLY A 73 -25.42 45.54 37.37
CA GLY A 73 -26.65 46.24 37.01
C GLY A 73 -26.63 46.96 35.66
N ALA A 74 -25.56 46.81 34.85
CA ALA A 74 -25.57 47.28 33.46
C ALA A 74 -26.64 46.57 32.63
N SER A 75 -27.44 47.34 31.90
CA SER A 75 -28.40 46.89 30.90
C SER A 75 -28.38 47.81 29.68
N GLU A 76 -29.09 47.44 28.60
CA GLU A 76 -29.22 48.32 27.42
C GLU A 76 -29.93 49.65 27.76
N GLU A 77 -30.91 49.61 28.67
CA GLU A 77 -31.67 50.78 29.12
C GLU A 77 -30.89 51.62 30.14
N GLU A 78 -30.09 50.96 30.99
CA GLU A 78 -29.27 51.59 32.02
C GLU A 78 -27.80 51.14 31.90
N PRO A 79 -27.03 51.67 30.92
CA PRO A 79 -25.63 51.29 30.76
C PRO A 79 -24.75 51.85 31.87
N ARG A 80 -23.71 51.09 32.25
CA ARG A 80 -22.67 51.58 33.15
C ARG A 80 -21.61 52.33 32.37
N ARG A 81 -21.33 53.58 32.78
CA ARG A 81 -20.37 54.47 32.12
C ARG A 81 -19.01 54.37 32.80
N LEU A 82 -18.01 53.83 32.10
CA LEU A 82 -16.64 53.66 32.58
C LEU A 82 -15.68 54.55 31.81
N ARG A 83 -14.73 55.17 32.50
CA ARG A 83 -13.72 56.05 31.87
C ARG A 83 -12.64 55.21 31.19
N LEU A 84 -12.33 55.51 29.93
CA LEU A 84 -11.26 54.81 29.22
C LEU A 84 -9.89 55.23 29.76
N ASN A 85 -9.03 54.25 29.96
CA ASN A 85 -7.62 54.48 30.20
C ASN A 85 -6.94 54.96 28.90
N ALA A 86 -5.79 55.64 29.05
CA ALA A 86 -5.04 56.16 27.91
C ALA A 86 -4.36 55.05 27.08
N GLU A 87 -4.31 53.83 27.61
CA GLU A 87 -3.73 52.65 26.95
C GLU A 87 -4.81 51.91 26.14
N SER A 88 -4.42 51.39 24.99
CA SER A 88 -5.17 50.40 24.21
C SER A 88 -4.25 49.20 24.00
N LEU A 89 -4.75 48.00 24.26
CA LEU A 89 -3.96 46.77 24.34
C LEU A 89 -4.15 45.90 23.09
N PRO A 90 -3.26 46.00 22.08
CA PRO A 90 -3.17 45.02 21.01
C PRO A 90 -2.46 43.74 21.48
N THR A 91 -2.48 42.70 20.64
CA THR A 91 -1.71 41.47 20.88
C THR A 91 -0.21 41.75 20.93
N GLY A 92 0.51 41.04 21.81
CA GLY A 92 1.97 41.17 21.96
C GLY A 92 2.45 42.38 22.80
N VAL A 93 1.54 43.17 23.39
CA VAL A 93 1.89 44.30 24.27
C VAL A 93 1.54 43.96 25.72
N ALA A 94 2.50 44.18 26.63
CA ALA A 94 2.31 44.02 28.07
C ALA A 94 1.68 45.30 28.66
N PRO A 95 0.54 45.21 29.38
CA PRO A 95 -0.15 46.38 29.92
C PRO A 95 0.71 47.14 30.92
N GLN A 96 0.66 48.48 30.85
CA GLN A 96 1.34 49.37 31.79
C GLN A 96 0.37 50.08 32.74
N ILE A 97 -0.91 50.14 32.41
CA ILE A 97 -1.94 50.82 33.21
C ILE A 97 -2.88 49.79 33.86
N GLU A 98 -3.00 49.87 35.18
CA GLU A 98 -3.96 49.07 35.96
C GLU A 98 -5.39 49.57 35.75
N VAL A 99 -6.34 48.65 35.61
CA VAL A 99 -7.78 48.97 35.57
C VAL A 99 -8.27 49.20 36.99
N GLY A 100 -8.42 50.47 37.36
CA GLY A 100 -8.98 50.91 38.64
C GLY A 100 -10.51 51.03 38.63
N PRO A 101 -11.13 51.33 39.78
CA PRO A 101 -12.57 51.51 39.90
C PRO A 101 -13.14 52.54 38.91
N GLY A 102 -14.21 52.16 38.21
CA GLY A 102 -14.90 53.01 37.24
C GLY A 102 -14.11 53.27 35.96
N THR A 103 -13.06 52.49 35.69
CA THR A 103 -12.25 52.61 34.46
C THR A 103 -12.30 51.34 33.61
N ALA A 104 -11.93 51.48 32.34
CA ALA A 104 -11.83 50.37 31.40
C ALA A 104 -10.64 50.57 30.44
N THR A 105 -10.03 49.49 30.00
CA THR A 105 -8.94 49.52 28.99
C THR A 105 -9.38 48.80 27.73
N SER A 106 -9.28 49.46 26.57
CA SER A 106 -9.53 48.82 25.27
C SER A 106 -8.57 47.65 25.06
N ILE A 107 -9.08 46.48 24.67
CA ILE A 107 -8.30 45.24 24.57
C ILE A 107 -8.72 44.41 23.36
N ALA A 108 -7.74 43.91 22.61
CA ALA A 108 -7.96 43.00 21.48
C ALA A 108 -8.00 41.53 21.93
N THR A 109 -8.62 40.69 21.12
CA THR A 109 -8.64 39.23 21.28
C THR A 109 -7.21 38.69 21.35
N GLY A 110 -6.92 37.92 22.39
CA GLY A 110 -5.61 37.34 22.66
C GLY A 110 -4.59 38.28 23.33
N ALA A 111 -4.93 39.55 23.58
CA ALA A 111 -4.08 40.46 24.31
C ALA A 111 -4.08 40.15 25.82
N MET A 112 -2.98 40.52 26.49
CA MET A 112 -2.77 40.27 27.92
C MET A 112 -3.70 41.14 28.77
N LEU A 113 -4.35 40.53 29.75
CA LEU A 113 -5.24 41.22 30.67
C LEU A 113 -4.44 42.18 31.58
N PRO A 114 -4.83 43.46 31.70
CA PRO A 114 -4.20 44.40 32.62
C PRO A 114 -4.50 44.03 34.07
N ARG A 115 -3.60 44.41 34.98
CA ARG A 115 -3.86 44.29 36.43
C ARG A 115 -5.17 45.02 36.78
N GLY A 116 -5.86 44.55 37.81
CA GLY A 116 -7.12 45.10 38.28
C GLY A 116 -8.35 44.66 37.50
N ALA A 117 -8.22 44.25 36.23
CA ALA A 117 -9.33 43.66 35.47
C ALA A 117 -9.52 42.17 35.79
N ASP A 118 -10.78 41.72 35.79
CA ASP A 118 -11.18 40.33 36.00
C ASP A 118 -12.23 39.84 34.98
N ALA A 119 -12.62 40.69 34.03
CA ALA A 119 -13.58 40.38 32.97
C ALA A 119 -13.31 41.22 31.71
N VAL A 120 -13.77 40.72 30.55
CA VAL A 120 -13.81 41.46 29.30
C VAL A 120 -15.25 41.66 28.85
N VAL A 121 -15.62 42.90 28.52
CA VAL A 121 -16.89 43.23 27.88
C VAL A 121 -16.66 43.29 26.36
N PRO A 122 -17.31 42.44 25.55
CA PRO A 122 -17.13 42.43 24.11
C PRO A 122 -17.73 43.69 23.47
N VAL A 123 -17.14 44.16 22.38
CA VAL A 123 -17.50 45.43 21.73
C VAL A 123 -18.98 45.52 21.34
N GLU A 124 -19.62 44.38 21.03
CA GLU A 124 -21.00 44.26 20.58
C GLU A 124 -22.02 44.72 21.64
N VAL A 125 -21.65 44.75 22.93
CA VAL A 125 -22.52 45.22 24.02
C VAL A 125 -21.97 46.50 24.68
N THR A 126 -21.24 47.29 23.90
CA THR A 126 -20.67 48.56 24.35
C THR A 126 -20.90 49.67 23.35
N GLN A 127 -20.96 50.90 23.85
CA GLN A 127 -20.95 52.11 23.01
C GLN A 127 -19.86 53.07 23.48
N LEU A 128 -19.13 53.64 22.54
CA LEU A 128 -18.08 54.62 22.83
C LEU A 128 -18.67 56.03 22.90
N GLU A 129 -18.30 56.75 23.94
CA GLU A 129 -18.62 58.16 24.13
C GLU A 129 -17.31 58.97 24.10
N PRO A 130 -17.07 59.81 23.08
CA PRO A 130 -15.83 60.57 22.98
C PRO A 130 -15.73 61.61 24.11
N GLY A 131 -14.52 61.79 24.66
CA GLY A 131 -14.22 62.83 25.64
C GLY A 131 -14.10 64.21 24.99
N ALA A 132 -14.08 65.26 25.81
CA ALA A 132 -13.73 66.61 25.34
C ALA A 132 -12.28 66.64 24.81
N ALA A 133 -11.92 67.68 24.04
CA ALA A 133 -10.58 67.77 23.46
C ALA A 133 -9.48 67.73 24.53
N GLY A 134 -8.67 66.67 24.54
CA GLY A 134 -7.61 66.43 25.53
C GLY A 134 -8.05 65.60 26.76
N GLU A 135 -9.31 65.17 26.83
CA GLU A 135 -9.83 64.32 27.90
C GLU A 135 -10.07 62.87 27.40
N PRO A 136 -9.94 61.86 28.28
CA PRO A 136 -10.24 60.48 27.93
C PRO A 136 -11.74 60.28 27.66
N GLY A 137 -12.06 59.46 26.66
CA GLY A 137 -13.43 59.03 26.39
C GLY A 137 -14.00 58.07 27.44
N PHE A 138 -15.25 57.67 27.24
CA PHE A 138 -15.95 56.71 28.10
C PHE A 138 -16.48 55.55 27.26
N VAL A 139 -16.67 54.41 27.91
CA VAL A 139 -17.39 53.26 27.36
C VAL A 139 -18.66 53.05 28.17
N LEU A 140 -19.78 52.93 27.46
CA LEU A 140 -21.08 52.56 28.00
C LEU A 140 -21.21 51.05 27.90
N VAL A 141 -21.14 50.36 29.03
CA VAL A 141 -21.31 48.92 29.15
C VAL A 141 -22.79 48.61 29.29
N GLN A 142 -23.34 47.83 28.35
CA GLN A 142 -24.78 47.54 28.27
C GLN A 142 -25.14 46.17 28.83
N SER A 143 -24.17 45.38 29.29
CA SER A 143 -24.40 44.07 29.90
C SER A 143 -23.41 43.84 31.03
N ALA A 144 -23.92 43.46 32.20
CA ALA A 144 -23.10 43.06 33.33
C ALA A 144 -22.22 41.84 32.98
N ARG A 145 -21.04 41.78 33.61
CA ARG A 145 -20.08 40.67 33.51
C ARG A 145 -19.79 40.11 34.90
N VAL A 146 -19.44 38.83 34.94
CA VAL A 146 -18.95 38.14 36.15
C VAL A 146 -17.44 37.97 36.05
N PRO A 147 -16.73 37.80 37.18
CA PRO A 147 -15.31 37.44 37.15
C PRO A 147 -15.07 36.22 36.26
N GLY A 148 -14.04 36.28 35.42
CA GLY A 148 -13.70 35.23 34.45
C GLY A 148 -14.46 35.31 33.12
N ALA A 149 -15.36 36.28 32.93
CA ALA A 149 -16.10 36.39 31.68
C ALA A 149 -15.19 36.80 30.50
N ALA A 150 -15.30 36.06 29.40
CA ALA A 150 -14.61 36.31 28.13
C ALA A 150 -13.06 36.39 28.24
N LEU A 151 -12.48 35.61 29.16
CA LEU A 151 -11.04 35.45 29.29
C LEU A 151 -10.63 33.98 29.40
N SER A 152 -9.35 33.71 29.12
CA SER A 152 -8.70 32.44 29.43
C SER A 152 -7.52 32.72 30.35
N TYR A 153 -7.47 32.01 31.48
CA TYR A 153 -6.37 32.15 32.44
C TYR A 153 -5.08 31.53 31.91
N ALA A 154 -3.95 31.99 32.45
CA ALA A 154 -2.67 31.36 32.20
C ALA A 154 -2.70 29.86 32.56
N GLY A 155 -2.13 29.02 31.69
CA GLY A 155 -1.98 27.59 31.93
C GLY A 155 -3.26 26.74 31.83
N THR A 156 -4.38 27.29 31.35
CA THR A 156 -5.63 26.52 31.24
C THR A 156 -5.61 25.43 30.17
N ASP A 157 -4.72 25.53 29.17
CA ASP A 157 -4.51 24.49 28.17
C ASP A 157 -3.39 23.54 28.62
N MET A 158 -2.23 24.09 28.98
CA MET A 158 -1.10 23.34 29.53
C MET A 158 -0.43 24.13 30.65
N GLY A 159 -0.29 23.52 31.82
CA GLY A 159 0.40 24.13 32.95
C GLY A 159 1.92 23.89 32.90
N ARG A 160 2.71 24.86 33.34
CA ARG A 160 4.15 24.67 33.49
C ARG A 160 4.46 23.49 34.42
N GLY A 161 5.28 22.55 33.93
CA GLY A 161 5.68 21.34 34.64
C GLY A 161 4.78 20.12 34.40
N GLU A 162 3.62 20.32 33.77
CA GLU A 162 2.72 19.25 33.35
C GLU A 162 3.39 18.37 32.28
N THR A 163 3.20 17.05 32.37
CA THR A 163 3.64 16.12 31.32
C THR A 163 2.63 16.16 30.18
N VAL A 164 3.06 16.67 29.03
CA VAL A 164 2.19 16.90 27.86
C VAL A 164 2.32 15.81 26.81
N LEU A 165 3.44 15.07 26.80
CA LEU A 165 3.65 13.89 25.97
C LEU A 165 4.45 12.84 26.75
N PHE A 166 4.15 11.56 26.52
CA PHE A 166 4.86 10.44 27.16
C PHE A 166 5.90 9.81 26.23
N ALA A 167 6.96 9.26 26.82
CA ALA A 167 7.93 8.42 26.10
C ALA A 167 7.23 7.29 25.31
N GLY A 168 7.76 6.94 24.15
CA GLY A 168 7.14 5.97 23.22
C GLY A 168 6.04 6.55 22.32
N THR A 169 5.67 7.81 22.49
CA THR A 169 4.71 8.48 21.59
C THR A 169 5.33 8.69 20.22
N ARG A 170 4.66 8.21 19.17
CA ARG A 170 5.02 8.52 17.77
C ARG A 170 4.49 9.90 17.40
N LEU A 171 5.38 10.80 17.05
CA LEU A 171 5.07 12.19 16.75
C LEU A 171 4.34 12.33 15.39
N SER A 172 3.12 12.86 15.42
CA SER A 172 2.38 13.32 14.24
C SER A 172 2.29 14.85 14.23
N SER A 173 1.52 15.42 13.30
CA SER A 173 1.29 16.87 13.27
C SER A 173 0.68 17.40 14.57
N ARG A 174 -0.07 16.57 15.31
CA ARG A 174 -0.67 16.92 16.60
C ARG A 174 0.40 17.13 17.65
N GLU A 175 1.26 16.13 17.83
CA GLU A 175 2.31 16.18 18.86
C GLU A 175 3.41 17.17 18.50
N THR A 176 3.80 17.31 17.22
CA THR A 176 4.77 18.34 16.83
C THR A 176 4.21 19.75 16.97
N GLY A 177 2.90 19.95 16.75
CA GLY A 177 2.23 21.23 17.01
C GLY A 177 2.19 21.57 18.50
N LEU A 178 1.92 20.60 19.36
CA LEU A 178 2.00 20.75 20.81
C LEU A 178 3.42 21.12 21.27
N LEU A 179 4.44 20.43 20.77
CA LEU A 179 5.84 20.77 21.05
C LEU A 179 6.18 22.21 20.64
N ALA A 180 5.68 22.66 19.48
CA ALA A 180 5.84 24.05 19.04
C ALA A 180 5.13 25.03 19.98
N ALA A 181 3.91 24.73 20.42
CA ALA A 181 3.12 25.59 21.29
C ALA A 181 3.79 25.87 22.64
N ILE A 182 4.58 24.91 23.15
CA ILE A 182 5.36 25.06 24.38
C ILE A 182 6.79 25.59 24.15
N GLY A 183 7.12 26.00 22.93
CA GLY A 183 8.43 26.56 22.58
C GLY A 183 9.57 25.54 22.46
N CYS A 184 9.26 24.25 22.26
CA CYS A 184 10.26 23.20 22.15
C CYS A 184 10.91 23.19 20.75
N ALA A 185 12.15 23.69 20.64
CA ALA A 185 12.88 23.74 19.37
C ALA A 185 13.54 22.40 18.98
N SER A 186 13.81 21.55 19.96
CA SER A 186 14.48 20.25 19.78
C SER A 186 13.96 19.22 20.76
N VAL A 187 13.89 17.96 20.34
CA VAL A 187 13.28 16.88 21.12
C VAL A 187 14.16 15.63 21.13
N ARG A 188 14.16 14.89 22.25
CA ARG A 188 14.85 13.60 22.35
C ARG A 188 13.97 12.48 21.83
N VAL A 189 14.48 11.76 20.84
CA VAL A 189 13.77 10.68 20.16
C VAL A 189 14.66 9.45 20.04
N HIS A 190 14.07 8.27 19.94
CA HIS A 190 14.83 7.06 19.60
C HIS A 190 15.42 7.19 18.20
N ARG A 191 16.71 6.88 18.07
CA ARG A 191 17.42 6.82 16.79
C ARG A 191 16.71 5.89 15.81
N ARG A 192 16.68 6.25 14.53
CA ARG A 192 16.19 5.35 13.48
C ARG A 192 17.16 4.17 13.30
N PRO A 193 16.69 2.92 13.30
CA PRO A 193 17.53 1.79 12.96
C PRO A 193 18.04 1.94 11.53
N ARG A 194 19.33 1.68 11.30
CA ARG A 194 19.93 1.66 9.96
C ARG A 194 19.95 0.22 9.47
N VAL A 195 19.38 -0.04 8.29
CA VAL A 195 19.29 -1.39 7.72
C VAL A 195 20.06 -1.45 6.42
N ALA A 196 21.14 -2.23 6.40
CA ALA A 196 21.89 -2.49 5.19
C ALA A 196 21.20 -3.58 4.37
N ILE A 197 21.08 -3.38 3.06
CA ILE A 197 20.40 -4.31 2.15
C ILE A 197 21.36 -4.67 1.02
N LEU A 198 21.61 -5.97 0.86
CA LEU A 198 22.44 -6.54 -0.19
C LEU A 198 21.60 -7.52 -1.00
N SER A 199 21.65 -7.42 -2.33
CA SER A 199 21.07 -8.42 -3.21
C SER A 199 22.19 -9.31 -3.76
N THR A 200 21.94 -10.62 -3.91
CA THR A 200 22.95 -11.56 -4.42
C THR A 200 22.38 -12.45 -5.53
N GLY A 201 23.20 -12.71 -6.55
CA GLY A 201 22.90 -13.66 -7.62
C GLY A 201 23.50 -13.22 -8.96
N ASP A 202 24.07 -14.18 -9.69
CA ASP A 202 24.65 -13.92 -11.02
C ASP A 202 23.61 -13.51 -12.08
N GLU A 203 22.34 -13.85 -11.85
CA GLU A 203 21.21 -13.47 -12.68
C GLU A 203 20.74 -12.02 -12.44
N ILE A 204 21.15 -11.39 -11.33
CA ILE A 204 20.59 -10.11 -10.89
C ILE A 204 21.26 -8.95 -11.62
N VAL A 205 20.44 -8.09 -12.22
CA VAL A 205 20.84 -6.79 -12.80
C VAL A 205 20.07 -5.64 -12.16
N GLN A 206 20.65 -4.46 -12.13
CA GLN A 206 20.04 -3.28 -11.52
C GLN A 206 19.06 -2.58 -12.48
N PRO A 207 17.97 -1.98 -11.97
CA PRO A 207 17.10 -1.14 -12.80
C PRO A 207 17.88 -0.06 -13.56
N GLY A 208 17.66 0.03 -14.87
CA GLY A 208 18.41 0.91 -15.77
C GLY A 208 19.48 0.19 -16.61
N GLU A 209 19.88 -1.02 -16.23
CA GLU A 209 20.75 -1.87 -17.03
C GLU A 209 19.99 -2.62 -18.14
N VAL A 210 20.73 -3.16 -19.12
CA VAL A 210 20.15 -3.87 -20.26
C VAL A 210 19.71 -5.28 -19.87
N MET A 211 18.41 -5.56 -20.03
CA MET A 211 17.83 -6.89 -19.83
C MET A 211 18.31 -7.86 -20.93
N ARG A 212 18.80 -9.04 -20.51
CA ARG A 212 19.18 -10.14 -21.41
C ARG A 212 18.56 -11.45 -20.94
N PRO A 213 18.31 -12.42 -21.84
CA PRO A 213 17.87 -13.75 -21.44
C PRO A 213 18.78 -14.35 -20.37
N GLY A 214 18.18 -14.90 -19.31
CA GLY A 214 18.90 -15.44 -18.15
C GLY A 214 19.13 -14.45 -17.02
N LEU A 215 18.85 -13.15 -17.22
CA LEU A 215 18.93 -12.12 -16.19
C LEU A 215 17.54 -11.69 -15.69
N VAL A 216 17.49 -11.14 -14.49
CA VAL A 216 16.28 -10.55 -13.88
C VAL A 216 16.64 -9.26 -13.15
N PHE A 217 15.71 -8.31 -13.10
CA PHE A 217 15.93 -7.08 -12.35
C PHE A 217 15.83 -7.29 -10.84
N ASP A 218 16.66 -6.58 -10.09
CA ASP A 218 16.59 -6.52 -8.64
C ASP A 218 15.34 -5.76 -8.16
N SER A 219 14.27 -6.52 -7.93
CA SER A 219 13.04 -6.00 -7.33
C SER A 219 13.07 -6.05 -5.81
N ASN A 220 13.77 -7.02 -5.21
CA ASN A 220 13.78 -7.20 -3.77
C ASN A 220 14.54 -6.08 -3.06
N GLY A 221 15.69 -5.65 -3.60
CA GLY A 221 16.45 -4.53 -3.06
C GLY A 221 15.59 -3.28 -2.92
N ARG A 222 14.75 -2.99 -3.94
CA ARG A 222 13.78 -1.90 -3.93
C ARG A 222 12.66 -2.12 -2.90
N ILE A 223 11.97 -3.27 -2.97
CA ILE A 223 10.84 -3.61 -2.09
C ILE A 223 11.26 -3.54 -0.61
N LEU A 224 12.40 -4.15 -0.26
CA LEU A 224 12.90 -4.18 1.11
C LEU A 224 13.35 -2.79 1.57
N SER A 225 13.97 -2.00 0.69
CA SER A 225 14.37 -0.63 1.02
C SER A 225 13.16 0.23 1.41
N ASP A 226 12.06 0.13 0.68
CA ASP A 226 10.85 0.89 0.99
C ASP A 226 10.12 0.35 2.21
N ALA A 227 9.99 -0.97 2.35
CA ALA A 227 9.38 -1.59 3.52
C ALA A 227 10.12 -1.23 4.83
N VAL A 228 11.45 -1.11 4.80
CA VAL A 228 12.25 -0.60 5.93
C VAL A 228 11.89 0.86 6.26
N ARG A 229 11.79 1.73 5.25
CA ARG A 229 11.44 3.15 5.45
C ARG A 229 10.02 3.33 5.99
N GLU A 230 9.07 2.53 5.50
CA GLU A 230 7.69 2.51 5.99
C GLU A 230 7.58 2.15 7.48
N LEU A 231 8.53 1.36 7.98
CA LEU A 231 8.65 0.96 9.38
C LEU A 231 9.45 1.98 10.23
N GLY A 232 9.77 3.16 9.68
CA GLY A 232 10.43 4.25 10.42
C GLY A 232 11.95 4.10 10.55
N ALA A 233 12.56 3.21 9.78
CA ALA A 233 14.00 2.97 9.74
C ALA A 233 14.67 3.59 8.51
N GLU A 234 16.00 3.67 8.53
CA GLU A 234 16.83 4.12 7.40
C GLU A 234 17.28 2.91 6.59
N ALA A 235 16.97 2.87 5.29
CA ALA A 235 17.43 1.82 4.38
C ALA A 235 18.70 2.25 3.63
N VAL A 236 19.75 1.45 3.76
CA VAL A 236 21.05 1.61 3.08
C VAL A 236 21.22 0.47 2.07
N PHE A 237 20.87 0.72 0.81
CA PHE A 237 21.05 -0.27 -0.26
C PHE A 237 22.51 -0.28 -0.74
N LEU A 238 23.20 -1.40 -0.56
CA LEU A 238 24.61 -1.56 -0.92
C LEU A 238 24.82 -2.09 -2.34
N GLY A 239 23.74 -2.48 -3.04
CA GLY A 239 23.76 -2.93 -4.42
C GLY A 239 23.54 -4.44 -4.60
N GLY A 240 23.62 -4.87 -5.86
CA GLY A 240 23.63 -6.27 -6.26
C GLY A 240 25.05 -6.80 -6.37
N PHE A 241 25.29 -7.96 -5.75
CA PHE A 241 26.57 -8.66 -5.76
C PHE A 241 26.42 -9.95 -6.56
N ARG A 242 27.40 -10.23 -7.42
CA ARG A 242 27.54 -11.54 -8.03
C ARG A 242 27.86 -12.59 -6.97
N ASP A 243 27.73 -13.87 -7.33
CA ASP A 243 28.00 -14.98 -6.41
C ASP A 243 29.52 -15.19 -6.21
N ASP A 244 30.19 -14.16 -5.66
CA ASP A 244 31.60 -14.14 -5.27
C ASP A 244 31.72 -14.08 -3.72
N PRO A 245 32.22 -15.15 -3.08
CA PRO A 245 32.43 -15.19 -1.64
C PRO A 245 33.31 -14.08 -1.07
N ALA A 246 34.34 -13.65 -1.79
CA ALA A 246 35.26 -12.63 -1.29
C ALA A 246 34.59 -11.25 -1.28
N ALA A 247 33.91 -10.92 -2.37
CA ALA A 247 33.12 -9.69 -2.49
C ALA A 247 31.99 -9.63 -1.45
N LEU A 248 31.26 -10.74 -1.28
CA LEU A 248 30.17 -10.80 -0.31
C LEU A 248 30.67 -10.64 1.14
N ARG A 249 31.79 -11.30 1.52
CA ARG A 249 32.41 -11.13 2.84
C ARG A 249 32.79 -9.67 3.10
N ALA A 250 33.42 -9.02 2.13
CA ALA A 250 33.83 -7.62 2.26
C ALA A 250 32.60 -6.70 2.43
N ALA A 251 31.55 -6.93 1.63
CA ALA A 251 30.31 -6.17 1.71
C ALA A 251 29.57 -6.39 3.04
N LEU A 252 29.49 -7.63 3.52
CA LEU A 252 28.87 -7.99 4.80
C LEU A 252 29.60 -7.33 5.98
N ARG A 253 30.94 -7.36 6.00
CA ARG A 253 31.73 -6.68 7.05
C ARG A 253 31.48 -5.18 7.07
N ARG A 254 31.43 -4.53 5.90
CA ARG A 254 31.09 -3.10 5.80
C ARG A 254 29.65 -2.83 6.28
N ALA A 255 28.70 -3.69 5.90
CA ALA A 255 27.32 -3.58 6.34
C ALA A 255 27.20 -3.68 7.87
N LEU A 256 27.87 -4.65 8.49
CA LEU A 256 27.88 -4.85 9.94
C LEU A 256 28.57 -3.73 10.72
N ALA A 257 29.50 -3.00 10.11
CA ALA A 257 30.15 -1.85 10.74
C ALA A 257 29.19 -0.66 10.88
N ASP A 258 28.42 -0.35 9.82
CA ASP A 258 27.65 0.90 9.73
C ASP A 258 26.15 0.74 9.99
N ALA A 259 25.62 -0.49 9.94
CA ALA A 259 24.19 -0.76 10.07
C ALA A 259 23.84 -1.48 11.37
N ASP A 260 22.57 -1.36 11.73
CA ASP A 260 22.01 -2.06 12.87
C ASP A 260 21.52 -3.46 12.55
N LEU A 261 21.08 -3.65 11.31
CA LEU A 261 20.51 -4.89 10.82
C LEU A 261 20.96 -5.08 9.37
N VAL A 262 21.31 -6.30 8.99
CA VAL A 262 21.70 -6.62 7.61
C VAL A 262 20.68 -7.56 6.99
N LEU A 263 20.16 -7.18 5.82
CA LEU A 263 19.30 -8.00 4.98
C LEU A 263 20.07 -8.44 3.74
N LEU A 264 20.10 -9.74 3.51
CA LEU A 264 20.52 -10.33 2.25
C LEU A 264 19.28 -10.83 1.52
N SER A 265 19.19 -10.54 0.23
CA SER A 265 18.11 -10.98 -0.63
C SER A 265 18.68 -11.75 -1.83
N GLY A 266 18.32 -13.01 -1.96
CA GLY A 266 18.86 -13.90 -2.98
C GLY A 266 19.65 -15.05 -2.36
N GLY A 267 20.17 -15.97 -3.18
CA GLY A 267 21.08 -17.03 -2.74
C GLY A 267 20.47 -18.21 -1.97
N THR A 268 19.22 -18.17 -1.52
CA THR A 268 18.62 -19.25 -0.68
C THR A 268 18.25 -20.55 -1.43
N SER A 269 18.86 -20.81 -2.59
CA SER A 269 18.44 -21.89 -3.49
C SER A 269 19.00 -23.24 -3.04
N LYS A 270 18.22 -24.31 -3.31
CA LYS A 270 18.45 -25.71 -2.91
C LYS A 270 19.62 -26.40 -3.64
N GLY A 271 20.61 -25.64 -4.13
CA GLY A 271 21.76 -26.13 -4.88
C GLY A 271 23.00 -26.33 -4.01
N GLU A 272 24.01 -27.01 -4.55
CA GLU A 272 25.35 -27.06 -3.95
C GLU A 272 25.92 -25.63 -3.95
N GLY A 273 26.03 -25.00 -2.77
CA GLY A 273 26.67 -23.68 -2.60
C GLY A 273 25.72 -22.51 -2.33
N ASP A 274 24.91 -22.54 -1.27
CA ASP A 274 24.26 -21.33 -0.74
C ASP A 274 25.35 -20.41 -0.15
N LEU A 275 25.85 -19.52 -1.00
CA LEU A 275 26.94 -18.61 -0.70
C LEU A 275 26.64 -17.71 0.50
N ASN A 276 25.38 -17.27 0.61
CA ASN A 276 24.94 -16.40 1.70
C ASN A 276 25.01 -17.16 3.02
N ALA A 277 24.50 -18.40 3.07
CA ALA A 277 24.58 -19.22 4.27
C ALA A 277 26.04 -19.55 4.65
N LEU A 278 26.92 -19.78 3.66
CA LEU A 278 28.34 -20.02 3.91
C LEU A 278 29.01 -18.80 4.54
N VAL A 279 28.85 -17.61 3.95
CA VAL A 279 29.49 -16.38 4.43
C VAL A 279 28.91 -15.91 5.77
N VAL A 280 27.58 -16.01 5.95
CA VAL A 280 26.90 -15.65 7.22
C VAL A 280 27.19 -16.69 8.32
N GLY A 281 27.45 -17.95 7.97
CA GLY A 281 27.85 -18.99 8.91
C GLY A 281 29.23 -18.77 9.54
N GLU A 282 30.07 -17.90 8.96
CA GLU A 282 31.37 -17.51 9.53
C GLU A 282 31.25 -16.50 10.69
N LEU A 283 30.06 -15.91 10.89
CA LEU A 283 29.78 -14.98 11.98
C LEU A 283 29.61 -15.72 13.32
N SER A 284 29.61 -14.99 14.43
CA SER A 284 29.42 -15.55 15.77
C SER A 284 28.30 -14.81 16.51
N PRO A 285 27.19 -15.46 16.91
CA PRO A 285 26.94 -16.90 16.89
C PRO A 285 26.62 -17.48 15.50
N GLY A 286 26.49 -16.63 14.48
CA GLY A 286 26.23 -17.06 13.11
C GLY A 286 24.77 -17.47 12.92
N ILE A 287 24.53 -18.54 12.18
CA ILE A 287 23.19 -19.00 11.81
C ILE A 287 22.52 -19.70 13.00
N VAL A 288 21.39 -19.18 13.45
CA VAL A 288 20.58 -19.73 14.55
C VAL A 288 19.35 -20.49 14.03
N VAL A 289 18.80 -20.04 12.91
CA VAL A 289 17.69 -20.69 12.22
C VAL A 289 18.03 -20.81 10.74
N HIS A 290 17.94 -22.02 10.20
CA HIS A 290 18.16 -22.27 8.78
C HIS A 290 16.98 -23.04 8.17
N GLY A 291 15.96 -22.28 7.78
CA GLY A 291 14.72 -22.80 7.22
C GLY A 291 13.58 -22.88 8.24
N VAL A 292 12.40 -22.41 7.82
CA VAL A 292 11.17 -22.38 8.62
C VAL A 292 10.05 -23.06 7.83
N ALA A 293 9.11 -23.72 8.50
CA ALA A 293 7.96 -24.38 7.88
C ALA A 293 6.89 -23.42 7.33
N LEU A 294 7.31 -22.45 6.50
CA LEU A 294 6.49 -21.40 5.88
C LEU A 294 6.35 -21.55 4.36
N LYS A 295 5.23 -21.06 3.81
CA LYS A 295 4.97 -20.96 2.38
C LYS A 295 4.21 -19.66 2.07
N PRO A 296 4.69 -18.79 1.17
CA PRO A 296 6.07 -18.73 0.69
C PRO A 296 7.05 -18.48 1.84
N GLY A 297 8.35 -18.67 1.60
CA GLY A 297 9.38 -18.28 2.58
C GLY A 297 10.12 -19.39 3.33
N LYS A 298 9.95 -20.66 2.94
CA LYS A 298 10.67 -21.80 3.54
C LYS A 298 12.17 -21.55 3.83
N PRO A 299 12.97 -20.95 2.92
CA PRO A 299 14.41 -20.92 3.08
C PRO A 299 14.94 -19.66 3.78
N ILE A 300 14.15 -19.00 4.63
CA ILE A 300 14.66 -17.90 5.46
C ILE A 300 15.78 -18.40 6.38
N CYS A 301 16.85 -17.62 6.48
CA CYS A 301 17.93 -17.85 7.42
C CYS A 301 17.99 -16.68 8.41
N LEU A 302 17.93 -16.98 9.71
CA LEU A 302 18.05 -16.00 10.78
C LEU A 302 19.38 -16.21 11.49
N ALA A 303 20.19 -15.17 11.51
CA ALA A 303 21.55 -15.19 12.04
C ALA A 303 21.83 -13.94 12.88
N ALA A 304 23.00 -13.94 13.53
CA ALA A 304 23.51 -12.80 14.26
C ALA A 304 25.05 -12.72 14.20
N ASP A 305 25.58 -11.50 14.31
CA ASP A 305 26.98 -11.22 14.63
C ASP A 305 27.05 -10.40 15.92
N GLY A 306 27.52 -11.01 17.00
CA GLY A 306 27.23 -10.56 18.36
C GLY A 306 25.72 -10.53 18.60
N ASP A 307 25.19 -9.35 18.86
CA ASP A 307 23.75 -9.09 19.00
C ASP A 307 23.12 -8.48 17.74
N LYS A 308 23.90 -8.20 16.68
CA LYS A 308 23.40 -7.57 15.45
C LYS A 308 22.67 -8.58 14.58
N PRO A 309 21.40 -8.34 14.21
CA PRO A 309 20.64 -9.28 13.39
C PRO A 309 21.13 -9.29 11.93
N VAL A 310 21.31 -10.50 11.39
CA VAL A 310 21.60 -10.75 9.96
C VAL A 310 20.55 -11.71 9.43
N VAL A 311 19.87 -11.36 8.34
CA VAL A 311 18.77 -12.17 7.81
C VAL A 311 18.96 -12.40 6.32
N ILE A 312 18.91 -13.66 5.91
CA ILE A 312 18.88 -14.04 4.50
C ILE A 312 17.43 -14.32 4.12
N LEU A 313 16.91 -13.49 3.23
CA LEU A 313 15.56 -13.55 2.72
C LEU A 313 15.54 -14.34 1.39
N PRO A 314 14.45 -15.07 1.11
CA PRO A 314 14.30 -15.82 -0.13
C PRO A 314 14.42 -14.93 -1.38
N GLY A 315 15.01 -15.44 -2.47
CA GLY A 315 15.20 -14.67 -3.70
C GLY A 315 13.92 -14.27 -4.44
N PHE A 316 12.77 -14.90 -4.15
CA PHE A 316 11.51 -14.55 -4.79
C PHE A 316 10.79 -13.37 -4.09
N PRO A 317 10.30 -12.35 -4.81
CA PRO A 317 9.80 -11.11 -4.21
C PRO A 317 8.70 -11.25 -3.18
N THR A 318 7.64 -12.02 -3.47
CA THR A 318 6.56 -12.18 -2.49
C THR A 318 7.07 -12.96 -1.27
N SER A 319 7.93 -13.96 -1.46
CA SER A 319 8.55 -14.69 -0.34
C SER A 319 9.36 -13.75 0.54
N ALA A 320 10.22 -12.92 -0.05
CA ALA A 320 11.11 -11.99 0.65
C ALA A 320 10.32 -11.04 1.55
N ILE A 321 9.33 -10.35 0.97
CA ILE A 321 8.54 -9.35 1.70
C ILE A 321 7.66 -9.98 2.78
N PHE A 322 7.12 -11.18 2.55
CA PHE A 322 6.40 -11.92 3.59
C PHE A 322 7.30 -12.30 4.75
N THR A 323 8.45 -12.91 4.48
CA THR A 323 9.42 -13.26 5.54
C THR A 323 9.95 -12.04 6.27
N PHE A 324 10.11 -10.91 5.56
CA PHE A 324 10.46 -9.63 6.15
C PHE A 324 9.37 -9.16 7.12
N HIS A 325 8.11 -9.07 6.71
CA HIS A 325 7.03 -8.62 7.58
C HIS A 325 6.76 -9.55 8.76
N GLU A 326 7.05 -10.85 8.59
CA GLU A 326 6.82 -11.84 9.61
C GLU A 326 7.92 -11.88 10.67
N SER A 327 9.19 -11.87 10.26
CA SER A 327 10.32 -12.02 11.19
C SER A 327 11.02 -10.70 11.47
N VAL A 328 11.29 -9.89 10.44
CA VAL A 328 12.14 -8.70 10.54
C VAL A 328 11.35 -7.48 11.02
N ALA A 329 10.17 -7.22 10.46
CA ALA A 329 9.40 -6.01 10.76
C ALA A 329 9.06 -5.85 12.24
N PRO A 330 8.65 -6.90 13.00
CA PRO A 330 8.39 -6.72 14.42
C PRO A 330 9.65 -6.36 15.21
N LEU A 331 10.83 -6.86 14.80
CA LEU A 331 12.12 -6.49 15.41
C LEU A 331 12.51 -5.06 15.05
N LEU A 332 12.39 -4.69 13.79
CA LEU A 332 12.75 -3.35 13.32
C LEU A 332 11.93 -2.26 14.02
N ARG A 333 10.64 -2.53 14.26
CA ARG A 333 9.76 -1.62 15.00
C ARG A 333 10.16 -1.45 16.46
N ASP A 334 10.50 -2.57 17.10
CA ASP A 334 11.00 -2.59 18.47
C ASP A 334 12.28 -1.76 18.60
N LEU A 335 13.25 -1.97 17.69
CA LEU A 335 14.46 -1.15 17.60
C LEU A 335 14.17 0.34 17.33
N ALA A 336 13.13 0.65 16.55
CA ALA A 336 12.69 2.03 16.31
C ALA A 336 11.90 2.65 17.47
N GLY A 337 11.67 1.92 18.57
CA GLY A 337 10.83 2.33 19.69
C GLY A 337 9.33 2.44 19.35
N LEU A 338 8.91 1.95 18.18
CA LEU A 338 7.52 2.08 17.75
C LEU A 338 6.59 1.23 18.64
N PRO A 339 5.41 1.76 19.01
CA PRO A 339 4.46 1.01 19.82
C PRO A 339 4.01 -0.27 19.09
N VAL A 340 3.56 -1.27 19.85
CA VAL A 340 3.01 -2.50 19.28
C VAL A 340 1.80 -2.16 18.40
N THR A 341 1.90 -2.40 17.10
CA THR A 341 0.76 -2.22 16.19
C THR A 341 -0.02 -3.53 16.08
N ARG A 342 -1.33 -3.46 16.30
CA ARG A 342 -2.23 -4.54 15.87
C ARG A 342 -2.26 -4.51 14.34
N ARG A 343 -1.85 -5.61 13.70
CA ARG A 343 -2.04 -5.78 12.26
C ARG A 343 -3.52 -5.63 11.97
N GLU A 344 -3.88 -4.77 11.01
CA GLU A 344 -5.28 -4.63 10.64
C GLU A 344 -5.76 -5.91 9.97
N THR A 345 -6.79 -6.50 10.55
CA THR A 345 -7.47 -7.65 9.96
C THR A 345 -8.89 -7.29 9.56
N ARG A 346 -9.40 -8.00 8.55
CA ARG A 346 -10.78 -7.90 8.07
C ARG A 346 -11.36 -9.30 7.90
N PRO A 347 -12.57 -9.56 8.41
CA PRO A 347 -13.27 -10.81 8.12
C PRO A 347 -13.69 -10.84 6.65
N ALA A 348 -13.49 -11.98 5.99
CA ALA A 348 -13.91 -12.22 4.63
C ALA A 348 -14.33 -13.68 4.43
N ARG A 349 -14.89 -14.01 3.26
CA ARG A 349 -15.16 -15.39 2.82
C ARG A 349 -14.27 -15.75 1.65
N LEU A 350 -13.72 -16.95 1.62
CA LEU A 350 -12.86 -17.37 0.50
C LEU A 350 -13.72 -17.57 -0.77
N ALA A 351 -13.46 -16.82 -1.83
CA ALA A 351 -14.30 -16.84 -3.03
C ALA A 351 -14.23 -18.14 -3.84
N VAL A 352 -13.09 -18.84 -3.79
CA VAL A 352 -12.86 -20.07 -4.54
C VAL A 352 -12.10 -21.09 -3.70
N LYS A 353 -12.49 -22.37 -3.87
CA LYS A 353 -11.81 -23.51 -3.24
C LYS A 353 -10.31 -23.44 -3.50
N THR A 354 -9.53 -23.38 -2.44
CA THR A 354 -8.07 -23.26 -2.52
C THR A 354 -7.40 -24.46 -1.88
N ARG A 355 -6.51 -25.11 -2.64
CA ARG A 355 -5.65 -26.17 -2.12
C ARG A 355 -4.41 -25.58 -1.46
N SER A 356 -3.96 -26.16 -0.36
CA SER A 356 -2.71 -25.85 0.36
C SER A 356 -1.89 -27.13 0.53
N GLU A 357 -0.61 -27.00 0.87
CA GLU A 357 0.28 -28.14 1.13
C GLU A 357 0.32 -28.49 2.62
N ARG A 358 0.17 -29.77 2.94
CA ARG A 358 0.31 -30.26 4.32
C ARG A 358 1.74 -30.06 4.84
N GLY A 359 1.85 -29.72 6.12
CA GLY A 359 3.11 -29.54 6.83
C GLY A 359 3.74 -28.15 6.70
N ARG A 360 3.04 -27.16 6.11
CA ARG A 360 3.52 -25.78 6.01
C ARG A 360 2.41 -24.77 6.28
N LEU A 361 2.72 -23.73 7.03
CA LEU A 361 1.84 -22.57 7.13
C LEU A 361 1.86 -21.82 5.79
N GLU A 362 0.70 -21.65 5.13
CA GLU A 362 0.61 -20.97 3.82
C GLU A 362 0.00 -19.57 3.97
N TYR A 363 0.70 -18.54 3.47
CA TYR A 363 0.21 -17.18 3.31
C TYR A 363 -0.29 -16.99 1.88
N LEU A 364 -1.61 -16.92 1.74
CA LEU A 364 -2.30 -16.77 0.46
C LEU A 364 -2.60 -15.30 0.20
N LEU A 365 -2.00 -14.71 -0.83
CA LEU A 365 -2.36 -13.35 -1.27
C LEU A 365 -3.79 -13.32 -1.83
N VAL A 366 -4.55 -12.34 -1.37
CA VAL A 366 -5.96 -12.17 -1.75
C VAL A 366 -6.27 -10.74 -2.17
N GLY A 367 -7.17 -10.61 -3.15
CA GLY A 367 -7.90 -9.39 -3.42
C GLY A 367 -9.25 -9.44 -2.68
N LEU A 368 -9.60 -8.36 -1.99
CA LEU A 368 -10.87 -8.20 -1.30
C LEU A 368 -11.89 -7.52 -2.22
N VAL A 369 -13.09 -8.08 -2.24
CA VAL A 369 -14.21 -7.61 -3.06
C VAL A 369 -15.47 -7.57 -2.22
N PRO A 370 -16.15 -6.42 -2.11
CA PRO A 370 -17.42 -6.35 -1.40
C PRO A 370 -18.60 -6.87 -2.25
N ASP A 371 -19.48 -7.65 -1.63
CA ASP A 371 -20.78 -8.02 -2.19
C ASP A 371 -21.79 -6.86 -2.10
N ALA A 372 -23.06 -7.10 -2.44
CA ALA A 372 -24.10 -6.07 -2.43
C ALA A 372 -24.43 -5.59 -1.00
N GLU A 373 -24.20 -6.43 0.01
CA GLU A 373 -24.43 -6.14 1.42
C GLU A 373 -23.16 -5.66 2.15
N GLY A 374 -22.06 -5.46 1.41
CA GLY A 374 -20.77 -4.98 1.94
C GLY A 374 -19.92 -6.04 2.63
N ARG A 375 -20.29 -7.33 2.55
CA ARG A 375 -19.45 -8.43 3.05
C ARG A 375 -18.31 -8.68 2.07
N LEU A 376 -17.13 -9.01 2.58
CA LEU A 376 -15.94 -9.16 1.75
C LEU A 376 -15.75 -10.61 1.29
N SER A 377 -15.57 -10.80 -0.01
CA SER A 377 -15.06 -12.01 -0.64
C SER A 377 -13.56 -11.86 -0.90
N ALA A 378 -12.77 -12.83 -0.45
CA ALA A 378 -11.33 -12.91 -0.62
C ALA A 378 -10.99 -13.80 -1.84
N TYR A 379 -10.52 -13.17 -2.90
CA TYR A 379 -10.12 -13.79 -4.16
C TYR A 379 -8.63 -14.12 -4.16
N PRO A 380 -8.23 -15.41 -4.24
CA PRO A 380 -6.84 -15.80 -4.38
C PRO A 380 -6.22 -15.21 -5.65
N MET A 381 -5.13 -14.46 -5.50
CA MET A 381 -4.47 -13.77 -6.63
C MET A 381 -3.43 -14.67 -7.36
N GLY A 382 -3.51 -15.97 -7.13
CA GLY A 382 -2.66 -17.00 -7.74
C GLY A 382 -1.49 -17.46 -6.88
N LYS A 383 -0.92 -18.62 -7.25
CA LYS A 383 0.24 -19.24 -6.61
C LYS A 383 1.48 -18.93 -7.42
N GLY A 384 2.38 -18.13 -6.86
CA GLY A 384 3.65 -17.84 -7.50
C GLY A 384 4.48 -16.92 -6.64
N SER A 385 5.40 -17.50 -5.86
CA SER A 385 6.31 -16.75 -4.99
C SER A 385 7.06 -15.64 -5.74
N GLY A 386 7.30 -15.83 -7.05
CA GLY A 386 8.03 -14.90 -7.90
C GLY A 386 7.22 -13.72 -8.49
N SER A 387 5.90 -13.60 -8.22
CA SER A 387 5.05 -12.61 -8.91
C SER A 387 5.03 -11.25 -8.21
N VAL A 388 5.75 -10.27 -8.78
CA VAL A 388 5.74 -8.86 -8.31
C VAL A 388 4.37 -8.21 -8.52
N THR A 389 3.72 -8.50 -9.64
CA THR A 389 2.40 -7.93 -9.97
C THR A 389 1.30 -8.41 -9.03
N THR A 390 1.36 -9.67 -8.59
CA THR A 390 0.44 -10.22 -7.59
C THR A 390 0.60 -9.51 -6.25
N PHE A 391 1.84 -9.27 -5.81
CA PHE A 391 2.10 -8.52 -4.58
C PHE A 391 1.54 -7.09 -4.66
N SER A 392 1.86 -6.36 -5.73
CA SER A 392 1.41 -4.98 -5.92
C SER A 392 -0.11 -4.80 -5.98
N ARG A 393 -0.87 -5.83 -6.37
CA ARG A 393 -2.34 -5.78 -6.53
C ARG A 393 -3.10 -6.41 -5.38
N ALA A 394 -2.44 -7.08 -4.44
CA ALA A 394 -3.10 -7.74 -3.33
C ALA A 394 -3.51 -6.73 -2.26
N ASP A 395 -4.69 -6.92 -1.69
CA ASP A 395 -5.16 -6.08 -0.57
C ASP A 395 -4.65 -6.64 0.77
N GLY A 396 -4.39 -7.94 0.81
CA GLY A 396 -4.00 -8.63 2.04
C GLY A 396 -3.61 -10.08 1.79
N PHE A 397 -3.49 -10.83 2.88
CA PHE A 397 -3.23 -12.26 2.85
C PHE A 397 -4.04 -13.02 3.89
N VAL A 398 -4.35 -14.28 3.57
CA VAL A 398 -4.98 -15.26 4.46
C VAL A 398 -3.92 -16.23 4.98
N ARG A 399 -3.95 -16.51 6.28
CA ARG A 399 -3.10 -17.54 6.90
C ARG A 399 -3.81 -18.89 6.89
N ILE A 400 -3.30 -19.84 6.12
CA ILE A 400 -3.77 -21.22 6.05
C ILE A 400 -2.90 -22.09 6.95
N GLY A 401 -3.54 -22.78 7.90
CA GLY A 401 -2.85 -23.63 8.88
C GLY A 401 -2.10 -24.80 8.26
N ARG A 402 -1.02 -25.25 8.93
CA ARG A 402 -0.13 -26.32 8.44
C ARG A 402 -0.79 -27.67 8.16
N ASN A 403 -1.93 -27.94 8.79
CA ASN A 403 -2.66 -29.20 8.64
C ASN A 403 -3.86 -29.08 7.67
N THR A 404 -4.01 -27.94 7.01
CA THR A 404 -5.12 -27.65 6.11
C THR A 404 -4.67 -27.83 4.67
N GLU A 405 -5.21 -28.83 3.98
CA GLU A 405 -4.91 -29.12 2.57
C GLU A 405 -5.91 -28.48 1.61
N ILE A 406 -7.13 -28.21 2.09
CA ILE A 406 -8.20 -27.60 1.33
C ILE A 406 -8.91 -26.60 2.22
N VAL A 407 -9.07 -25.38 1.71
CA VAL A 407 -10.02 -24.41 2.22
C VAL A 407 -11.15 -24.35 1.19
N GLU A 408 -12.35 -24.74 1.59
CA GLU A 408 -13.52 -24.71 0.71
C GLU A 408 -13.94 -23.27 0.39
N ALA A 409 -14.66 -23.11 -0.72
CA ALA A 409 -15.29 -21.83 -1.02
C ALA A 409 -16.28 -21.45 0.10
N ASP A 410 -16.52 -20.14 0.27
CA ASP A 410 -17.37 -19.52 1.29
C ASP A 410 -16.92 -19.69 2.75
N MET A 411 -15.83 -20.41 3.01
CA MET A 411 -15.27 -20.54 4.35
C MET A 411 -14.86 -19.16 4.90
N PRO A 412 -15.21 -18.84 6.17
CA PRO A 412 -14.78 -17.62 6.81
C PRO A 412 -13.27 -17.63 6.99
N VAL A 413 -12.63 -16.53 6.60
CA VAL A 413 -11.19 -16.31 6.71
C VAL A 413 -10.92 -14.94 7.30
N GLU A 414 -9.80 -14.83 8.01
CA GLU A 414 -9.29 -13.55 8.47
C GLU A 414 -8.20 -13.07 7.51
N VAL A 415 -8.40 -11.90 6.92
CA VAL A 415 -7.45 -11.30 5.97
C VAL A 415 -6.65 -10.25 6.70
N THR A 416 -5.32 -10.44 6.76
CA THR A 416 -4.39 -9.41 7.22
C THR A 416 -4.11 -8.46 6.07
N LEU A 417 -4.37 -7.16 6.26
CA LEU A 417 -4.18 -6.15 5.21
C LEU A 417 -2.71 -5.83 5.00
N LEU A 418 -2.32 -5.62 3.73
CA LEU A 418 -1.00 -5.09 3.37
C LEU A 418 -0.96 -3.56 3.46
N GLY A 419 -2.08 -2.90 3.20
CA GLY A 419 -2.28 -1.46 3.39
C GLY A 419 -3.03 -1.14 4.69
N ARG A 420 -3.21 0.16 4.97
CA ARG A 420 -4.00 0.63 6.12
C ARG A 420 -5.51 0.48 5.90
N ASP A 421 -5.97 0.57 4.66
CA ASP A 421 -7.39 0.48 4.31
C ASP A 421 -7.63 -0.56 3.22
N VAL A 422 -8.86 -1.09 3.16
CA VAL A 422 -9.33 -1.88 2.02
C VAL A 422 -9.83 -0.92 0.95
N PRO A 423 -9.13 -0.75 -0.19
CA PRO A 423 -9.65 0.11 -1.24
C PRO A 423 -10.91 -0.52 -1.83
N VAL A 424 -12.06 0.13 -1.61
CA VAL A 424 -13.31 -0.20 -2.30
C VAL A 424 -13.21 0.38 -3.70
N ALA A 425 -13.14 -0.49 -4.71
CA ALA A 425 -13.05 -0.06 -6.08
C ALA A 425 -14.43 0.40 -6.60
N ASP A 426 -14.42 1.47 -7.41
CA ASP A 426 -15.62 1.98 -8.09
C ASP A 426 -16.17 0.95 -9.08
N LEU A 427 -15.27 0.21 -9.73
CA LEU A 427 -15.58 -0.88 -10.65
C LEU A 427 -14.74 -2.13 -10.33
N VAL A 428 -15.44 -3.23 -10.03
CA VAL A 428 -14.81 -4.55 -9.82
C VAL A 428 -15.00 -5.41 -11.06
N VAL A 429 -13.89 -5.78 -11.69
CA VAL A 429 -13.85 -6.63 -12.89
C VAL A 429 -13.23 -7.98 -12.55
N ILE A 430 -14.00 -9.06 -12.73
CA ILE A 430 -13.55 -10.43 -12.43
C ILE A 430 -13.81 -11.30 -13.65
N GLY A 431 -12.76 -11.79 -14.30
CA GLY A 431 -12.91 -12.62 -15.50
C GLY A 431 -11.63 -12.84 -16.28
N SER A 432 -11.74 -12.92 -17.61
CA SER A 432 -10.58 -13.07 -18.49
C SER A 432 -9.81 -11.76 -18.65
N HIS A 433 -8.48 -11.82 -18.72
CA HIS A 433 -7.63 -10.64 -18.97
C HIS A 433 -7.46 -10.38 -20.48
N CYS A 434 -7.33 -9.10 -20.86
CA CYS A 434 -6.98 -8.68 -22.22
C CYS A 434 -6.29 -7.30 -22.19
N ALA A 435 -5.38 -7.04 -23.14
CA ALA A 435 -4.75 -5.72 -23.29
C ALA A 435 -5.77 -4.59 -23.54
N GLY A 436 -6.89 -4.87 -24.22
CA GLY A 436 -7.98 -3.90 -24.36
C GLY A 436 -8.65 -3.54 -23.03
N LEU A 437 -8.73 -4.48 -22.08
CA LEU A 437 -9.27 -4.23 -20.75
C LEU A 437 -8.35 -3.31 -19.94
N ASP A 438 -7.02 -3.45 -20.09
CA ASP A 438 -6.06 -2.53 -19.45
C ASP A 438 -6.26 -1.08 -19.94
N ARG A 439 -6.62 -0.89 -21.21
CA ARG A 439 -6.96 0.44 -21.77
C ARG A 439 -8.27 0.99 -21.23
N ILE A 440 -9.30 0.16 -21.11
CA ILE A 440 -10.55 0.53 -20.44
C ILE A 440 -10.27 1.00 -19.02
N ALA A 441 -9.52 0.21 -18.23
CA ALA A 441 -9.17 0.55 -16.87
C ALA A 441 -8.39 1.88 -16.79
N SER A 442 -7.42 2.10 -17.69
CA SER A 442 -6.65 3.34 -17.78
C SER A 442 -7.53 4.57 -18.09
N GLN A 443 -8.50 4.44 -19.00
CA GLN A 443 -9.43 5.52 -19.34
C GLN A 443 -10.36 5.87 -18.17
N LEU A 444 -10.84 4.86 -17.42
CA LEU A 444 -11.66 5.09 -16.22
C LEU A 444 -10.83 5.71 -15.09
N ALA A 445 -9.59 5.25 -14.89
CA ALA A 445 -8.66 5.81 -13.90
C ALA A 445 -8.36 7.29 -14.15
N ARG A 446 -8.17 7.71 -15.41
CA ARG A 446 -8.02 9.14 -15.79
C ARG A 446 -9.23 10.00 -15.47
N ARG A 447 -10.40 9.39 -15.21
CA ARG A 447 -11.64 10.06 -14.81
C ARG A 447 -11.88 9.97 -13.29
N GLY A 448 -10.86 9.57 -12.53
CA GLY A 448 -10.92 9.45 -11.08
C GLY A 448 -11.57 8.17 -10.56
N LEU A 449 -11.87 7.19 -11.42
CA LEU A 449 -12.47 5.92 -11.01
C LEU A 449 -11.40 4.87 -10.74
N SER A 450 -11.47 4.26 -9.56
CA SER A 450 -10.67 3.10 -9.19
C SER A 450 -11.23 1.82 -9.81
N VAL A 451 -10.36 1.03 -10.45
CA VAL A 451 -10.75 -0.24 -11.11
C VAL A 451 -9.94 -1.38 -10.52
N LYS A 452 -10.63 -2.41 -10.01
CA LYS A 452 -10.01 -3.65 -9.52
C LYS A 452 -10.14 -4.74 -10.57
N LEU A 453 -9.02 -5.31 -11.00
CA LEU A 453 -8.97 -6.36 -12.02
C LEU A 453 -8.51 -7.68 -11.40
N ILE A 454 -9.37 -8.69 -11.41
CA ILE A 454 -9.07 -10.05 -10.91
C ILE A 454 -9.18 -11.05 -12.07
N ALA A 455 -8.05 -11.63 -12.47
CA ALA A 455 -7.96 -12.53 -13.61
C ALA A 455 -8.21 -13.99 -13.19
N VAL A 456 -9.46 -14.44 -13.33
CA VAL A 456 -9.88 -15.83 -13.05
C VAL A 456 -10.27 -16.62 -14.31
N GLY A 457 -10.16 -16.00 -15.48
CA GLY A 457 -10.61 -16.58 -16.76
C GLY A 457 -12.11 -16.39 -17.00
N SER A 458 -12.57 -16.69 -18.21
CA SER A 458 -13.95 -16.40 -18.62
C SER A 458 -15.00 -17.18 -17.81
N GLN A 459 -14.78 -18.47 -17.56
CA GLN A 459 -15.70 -19.29 -16.76
C GLN A 459 -15.78 -18.82 -15.31
N GLY A 460 -14.63 -18.56 -14.66
CA GLY A 460 -14.59 -18.03 -13.30
C GLY A 460 -15.23 -16.64 -13.20
N GLY A 461 -15.12 -15.81 -14.25
CA GLY A 461 -15.79 -14.52 -14.32
C GLY A 461 -17.31 -14.66 -14.38
N LEU A 462 -17.82 -15.60 -15.19
CA LEU A 462 -19.26 -15.90 -15.26
C LEU A 462 -19.79 -16.38 -13.91
N GLU A 463 -19.07 -17.25 -13.21
CA GLU A 463 -19.43 -17.69 -11.87
C GLU A 463 -19.41 -16.55 -10.84
N ALA A 464 -18.43 -15.64 -10.91
CA ALA A 464 -18.39 -14.44 -10.07
C ALA A 464 -19.58 -13.51 -10.35
N ALA A 465 -19.99 -13.37 -11.62
CA ALA A 465 -21.17 -12.63 -12.01
C ALA A 465 -22.46 -13.24 -11.43
N ARG A 466 -22.60 -14.59 -11.45
CA ARG A 466 -23.74 -15.32 -10.84
C ARG A 466 -23.88 -15.02 -9.36
N ARG A 467 -22.75 -14.93 -8.65
CA ARG A 467 -22.72 -14.62 -7.20
C ARG A 467 -22.85 -13.12 -6.91
N GLY A 468 -22.92 -12.27 -7.92
CA GLY A 468 -22.99 -10.81 -7.76
C GLY A 468 -21.70 -10.18 -7.23
N GLU A 469 -20.58 -10.89 -7.32
CA GLU A 469 -19.28 -10.49 -6.76
C GLU A 469 -18.46 -9.59 -7.71
N CYS A 470 -18.93 -9.38 -8.94
CA CYS A 470 -18.31 -8.42 -9.85
C CYS A 470 -19.35 -7.49 -10.47
N ASP A 471 -18.89 -6.33 -10.90
CA ASP A 471 -19.68 -5.41 -11.71
C ASP A 471 -19.61 -5.77 -13.19
N LEU A 472 -18.48 -6.38 -13.59
CA LEU A 472 -18.16 -6.71 -14.96
C LEU A 472 -17.39 -8.03 -15.02
N ALA A 473 -17.89 -8.99 -15.80
CA ALA A 473 -17.22 -10.26 -16.09
C ALA A 473 -16.81 -10.33 -17.57
N PRO A 474 -15.55 -10.00 -17.90
CA PRO A 474 -15.04 -10.13 -19.27
C PRO A 474 -14.91 -11.59 -19.69
N ILE A 475 -15.52 -11.94 -20.83
CA ILE A 475 -15.56 -13.29 -21.37
C ILE A 475 -15.29 -13.32 -22.89
N HIS A 476 -14.86 -14.48 -23.36
CA HIS A 476 -14.65 -14.81 -24.78
C HIS A 476 -14.83 -16.32 -24.97
N LEU A 477 -15.98 -16.83 -24.54
CA LEU A 477 -16.32 -18.25 -24.59
C LEU A 477 -16.94 -18.57 -25.94
N LEU A 478 -16.35 -19.51 -26.66
CA LEU A 478 -16.89 -20.04 -27.92
C LEU A 478 -17.71 -21.29 -27.63
N ASP A 479 -18.97 -21.30 -28.06
CA ASP A 479 -19.77 -22.52 -28.08
C ASP A 479 -19.45 -23.31 -29.36
N PRO A 480 -18.86 -24.51 -29.25
CA PRO A 480 -18.50 -25.29 -30.43
C PRO A 480 -19.69 -25.81 -31.22
N ALA A 481 -20.90 -25.85 -30.65
CA ALA A 481 -22.10 -26.34 -31.31
C ALA A 481 -22.76 -25.29 -32.21
N THR A 482 -22.78 -24.03 -31.76
CA THR A 482 -23.41 -22.91 -32.47
C THR A 482 -22.42 -22.00 -33.19
N ASP A 483 -21.12 -22.11 -32.88
CA ASP A 483 -20.05 -21.20 -33.31
C ASP A 483 -20.30 -19.73 -32.91
N HIS A 484 -21.19 -19.51 -31.92
CA HIS A 484 -21.47 -18.20 -31.35
C HIS A 484 -20.63 -17.96 -30.09
N TYR A 485 -20.13 -16.73 -29.96
CA TYR A 485 -19.41 -16.30 -28.76
C TYR A 485 -20.36 -15.76 -27.70
N ASN A 486 -20.08 -16.09 -26.43
CA ASN A 486 -20.59 -15.48 -25.21
C ASN A 486 -22.10 -15.65 -24.94
N THR A 487 -22.97 -15.40 -25.93
CA THR A 487 -24.42 -15.45 -25.79
C THR A 487 -24.96 -16.80 -25.31
N PRO A 488 -24.44 -17.98 -25.73
CA PRO A 488 -24.95 -19.26 -25.25
C PRO A 488 -24.70 -19.53 -23.75
N PHE A 489 -23.83 -18.74 -23.12
CA PHE A 489 -23.43 -18.89 -21.72
C PHE A 489 -24.12 -17.90 -20.76
N LEU A 490 -25.01 -17.04 -21.27
CA LEU A 490 -25.73 -16.04 -20.48
C LEU A 490 -26.94 -16.64 -19.75
N GLU A 491 -27.17 -16.17 -18.53
CA GLU A 491 -28.37 -16.48 -17.72
C GLU A 491 -29.35 -15.31 -17.68
N ALA A 492 -30.58 -15.56 -17.23
CA ALA A 492 -31.69 -14.58 -17.28
C ALA A 492 -31.43 -13.30 -16.47
N ASP A 493 -30.60 -13.38 -15.42
CA ASP A 493 -30.22 -12.26 -14.55
C ASP A 493 -28.94 -11.53 -15.01
N MET A 494 -28.44 -11.87 -16.20
CA MET A 494 -27.22 -11.31 -16.77
C MET A 494 -27.47 -10.60 -18.09
N GLN A 495 -26.64 -9.61 -18.38
CA GLN A 495 -26.69 -8.88 -19.64
C GLN A 495 -25.32 -8.83 -20.28
N LEU A 496 -25.27 -9.05 -21.59
CA LEU A 496 -24.05 -8.90 -22.36
C LEU A 496 -23.93 -7.46 -22.84
N VAL A 497 -22.79 -6.84 -22.53
CA VAL A 497 -22.37 -5.56 -23.07
C VAL A 497 -21.31 -5.85 -24.13
N PRO A 498 -21.58 -5.53 -25.41
CA PRO A 498 -20.60 -5.72 -26.48
C PRO A 498 -19.29 -4.99 -26.18
N GLY A 499 -18.21 -5.75 -26.15
CA GLY A 499 -16.87 -5.22 -25.94
C GLY A 499 -16.22 -4.87 -27.27
N TYR A 500 -15.29 -5.71 -27.70
CA TYR A 500 -14.52 -5.50 -28.92
C TYR A 500 -14.12 -6.83 -29.58
N GLY A 501 -13.88 -6.77 -30.89
CA GLY A 501 -13.28 -7.85 -31.65
C GLY A 501 -11.76 -7.89 -31.48
N ARG A 502 -11.17 -9.06 -31.71
CA ARG A 502 -9.71 -9.24 -31.86
C ARG A 502 -9.41 -10.40 -32.80
N MET A 503 -8.38 -10.27 -33.63
CA MET A 503 -7.97 -11.34 -34.55
C MET A 503 -7.03 -12.31 -33.83
N GLN A 504 -7.39 -13.61 -33.82
CA GLN A 504 -6.49 -14.69 -33.40
C GLN A 504 -5.70 -15.21 -34.60
N GLY A 505 -4.46 -15.63 -34.35
CA GLY A 505 -3.60 -16.12 -35.42
C GLY A 505 -2.36 -16.86 -34.94
N ILE A 506 -1.75 -17.58 -35.87
CA ILE A 506 -0.46 -18.24 -35.64
C ILE A 506 0.63 -17.17 -35.66
N VAL A 507 1.48 -17.20 -34.65
CA VAL A 507 2.69 -16.37 -34.59
C VAL A 507 3.94 -17.19 -34.76
N THR A 508 4.89 -16.62 -35.51
CA THR A 508 6.25 -17.12 -35.70
C THR A 508 7.23 -15.96 -35.60
N ARG A 509 8.53 -16.26 -35.54
CA ARG A 509 9.56 -15.24 -35.78
C ARG A 509 9.45 -14.68 -37.21
N ALA A 510 10.03 -13.50 -37.42
CA ALA A 510 9.90 -12.74 -38.66
C ALA A 510 10.55 -13.41 -39.88
N ASP A 511 11.54 -14.27 -39.66
CA ASP A 511 12.28 -15.03 -40.68
C ASP A 511 11.53 -16.28 -41.17
N GLU A 512 10.57 -16.80 -40.40
CA GLU A 512 9.85 -18.04 -40.73
C GLU A 512 8.83 -17.85 -41.86
N THR A 513 9.13 -18.31 -43.07
CA THR A 513 8.35 -18.06 -44.30
C THR A 513 7.31 -19.13 -44.64
N ARG A 514 7.29 -20.28 -43.97
CA ARG A 514 6.36 -21.37 -44.32
C ARG A 514 4.90 -20.96 -44.12
N GLU A 515 4.04 -21.53 -44.95
CA GLU A 515 2.59 -21.45 -44.80
C GLU A 515 2.09 -22.37 -43.68
N ILE A 516 0.90 -22.07 -43.14
CA ILE A 516 0.33 -22.76 -41.97
C ILE A 516 0.35 -24.30 -42.11
N PRO A 517 -0.09 -24.92 -43.23
CA PRO A 517 -0.08 -26.37 -43.35
C PRO A 517 1.33 -26.97 -43.27
N ALA A 518 2.31 -26.36 -43.93
CA ALA A 518 3.70 -26.81 -43.94
C ALA A 518 4.36 -26.63 -42.55
N LEU A 519 4.03 -25.53 -41.87
CA LEU A 519 4.51 -25.26 -40.52
C LEU A 519 3.95 -26.28 -39.51
N LEU A 520 2.65 -26.57 -39.57
CA LEU A 520 2.01 -27.54 -38.67
C LEU A 520 2.39 -29.00 -38.96
N ALA A 521 2.92 -29.29 -40.14
CA ALA A 521 3.33 -30.64 -40.54
C ALA A 521 4.78 -30.96 -40.14
N ASP A 522 5.61 -29.97 -39.83
CA ASP A 522 7.02 -30.17 -39.51
C ASP A 522 7.21 -30.70 -38.07
N PRO A 523 7.70 -31.95 -37.89
CA PRO A 523 7.95 -32.51 -36.56
C PRO A 523 9.13 -31.88 -35.81
N GLY A 524 10.00 -31.14 -36.52
CA GLY A 524 11.15 -30.42 -35.96
C GLY A 524 10.77 -29.12 -35.26
N LEU A 525 9.56 -28.59 -35.50
CA LEU A 525 9.09 -27.35 -34.89
C LEU A 525 8.42 -27.58 -33.54
N ARG A 526 8.79 -26.73 -32.57
CA ARG A 526 8.23 -26.70 -31.23
C ARG A 526 7.13 -25.65 -31.12
N MET A 527 5.97 -26.07 -30.63
CA MET A 527 4.88 -25.15 -30.30
C MET A 527 4.95 -24.64 -28.86
N VAL A 528 4.29 -23.53 -28.61
CA VAL A 528 3.79 -23.13 -27.28
C VAL A 528 2.26 -23.09 -27.31
N ASN A 529 1.62 -23.72 -26.34
CA ASN A 529 0.17 -23.87 -26.28
C ASN A 529 -0.49 -22.75 -25.46
N ARG A 530 -1.79 -22.86 -25.18
CA ARG A 530 -2.56 -22.01 -24.25
C ARG A 530 -3.16 -22.86 -23.13
N ASN A 531 -3.36 -22.24 -21.96
CA ASN A 531 -4.02 -22.88 -20.83
C ASN A 531 -5.40 -23.44 -21.20
N ARG A 532 -5.74 -24.59 -20.63
CA ARG A 532 -7.08 -25.18 -20.73
C ARG A 532 -8.16 -24.18 -20.29
N GLY A 533 -9.33 -24.29 -20.91
CA GLY A 533 -10.49 -23.41 -20.66
C GLY A 533 -10.46 -22.06 -21.38
N ALA A 534 -9.40 -21.72 -22.13
CA ALA A 534 -9.38 -20.54 -22.99
C ALA A 534 -10.01 -20.83 -24.37
N GLY A 535 -10.73 -19.86 -24.96
CA GLY A 535 -11.25 -19.98 -26.33
C GLY A 535 -10.16 -20.30 -27.36
N THR A 536 -8.99 -19.67 -27.22
CA THR A 536 -7.80 -19.97 -28.06
C THR A 536 -7.35 -21.43 -27.95
N ARG A 537 -7.55 -22.10 -26.81
CA ARG A 537 -7.21 -23.52 -26.67
C ARG A 537 -8.10 -24.40 -27.55
N ILE A 538 -9.40 -24.09 -27.62
CA ILE A 538 -10.34 -24.80 -28.51
C ILE A 538 -9.90 -24.65 -29.97
N LEU A 539 -9.51 -23.44 -30.38
CA LEU A 539 -8.99 -23.17 -31.73
C LEU A 539 -7.72 -23.99 -32.02
N ILE A 540 -6.77 -24.03 -31.09
CA ILE A 540 -5.54 -24.84 -31.22
C ILE A 540 -5.88 -26.32 -31.35
N ASP A 541 -6.76 -26.85 -30.50
CA ASP A 541 -7.12 -28.26 -30.51
C ASP A 541 -7.79 -28.66 -31.84
N ARG A 542 -8.64 -27.77 -32.41
CA ARG A 542 -9.21 -27.92 -33.77
C ARG A 542 -8.12 -27.96 -34.85
N LEU A 543 -7.15 -27.04 -34.81
CA LEU A 543 -6.03 -26.98 -35.78
C LEU A 543 -5.11 -28.20 -35.71
N LEU A 544 -4.89 -28.72 -34.51
CA LEU A 544 -4.04 -29.89 -34.31
C LEU A 544 -4.72 -31.19 -34.70
N ALA A 545 -6.06 -31.26 -34.68
CA ALA A 545 -6.83 -32.45 -35.03
C ALA A 545 -6.33 -33.71 -34.31
N GLY A 546 -6.05 -33.59 -33.00
CA GLY A 546 -5.53 -34.67 -32.16
C GLY A 546 -4.01 -34.87 -32.16
N ARG A 547 -3.26 -34.13 -33.00
CA ARG A 547 -1.78 -34.17 -33.00
C ARG A 547 -1.20 -33.50 -31.75
N THR A 548 -0.07 -34.01 -31.26
CA THR A 548 0.65 -33.45 -30.11
C THR A 548 2.10 -33.12 -30.48
N PRO A 549 2.35 -31.98 -31.17
CA PRO A 549 3.70 -31.60 -31.57
C PRO A 549 4.58 -31.27 -30.35
N PRO A 550 5.92 -31.22 -30.50
CA PRO A 550 6.81 -30.86 -29.43
C PRO A 550 6.40 -29.56 -28.75
N GLY A 551 6.35 -29.53 -27.41
CA GLY A 551 5.92 -28.36 -26.66
C GLY A 551 4.40 -28.20 -26.45
N HIS A 552 3.56 -29.13 -26.96
CA HIS A 552 2.11 -29.12 -26.74
C HIS A 552 1.70 -29.04 -25.25
N ALA A 553 2.49 -29.64 -24.35
CA ALA A 553 2.25 -29.61 -22.91
C ALA A 553 2.63 -28.27 -22.23
N TYR A 554 3.31 -27.36 -22.94
CA TYR A 554 3.68 -26.06 -22.41
C TYR A 554 2.53 -25.06 -22.58
N GLU A 555 1.81 -24.80 -21.49
CA GLU A 555 0.53 -24.07 -21.49
C GLU A 555 0.60 -22.74 -20.71
N PRO A 556 1.27 -21.69 -21.22
CA PRO A 556 1.23 -20.38 -20.59
C PRO A 556 -0.19 -19.79 -20.52
N ARG A 557 -0.40 -18.92 -19.53
CA ARG A 557 -1.73 -18.34 -19.20
C ARG A 557 -2.12 -17.07 -19.95
N SER A 558 -1.18 -16.42 -20.65
CA SER A 558 -1.45 -15.17 -21.38
C SER A 558 -0.95 -15.21 -22.82
N HIS A 559 -1.56 -14.36 -23.65
CA HIS A 559 -1.13 -14.07 -25.03
C HIS A 559 0.31 -13.54 -25.08
N TYR A 560 0.68 -12.66 -24.14
CA TYR A 560 2.04 -12.14 -24.02
C TYR A 560 3.06 -13.23 -23.72
N ALA A 561 2.72 -14.21 -22.89
CA ALA A 561 3.63 -15.32 -22.58
C ALA A 561 3.87 -16.26 -23.78
N VAL A 562 2.86 -16.43 -24.65
CA VAL A 562 3.02 -17.12 -25.95
C VAL A 562 3.96 -16.34 -26.86
N ALA A 563 3.71 -15.05 -27.07
CA ALA A 563 4.55 -14.21 -27.92
C ALA A 563 6.01 -14.16 -27.42
N ALA A 564 6.20 -14.02 -26.10
CA ALA A 564 7.52 -14.06 -25.49
C ALA A 564 8.24 -15.40 -25.72
N ALA A 565 7.54 -16.54 -25.66
CA ALA A 565 8.15 -17.84 -25.92
C ALA A 565 8.65 -17.96 -27.37
N VAL A 566 7.90 -17.42 -28.34
CA VAL A 566 8.31 -17.43 -29.76
C VAL A 566 9.46 -16.45 -30.03
N ALA A 567 9.36 -15.23 -29.50
CA ALA A 567 10.39 -14.20 -29.65
C ALA A 567 11.74 -14.61 -29.03
N GLN A 568 11.71 -15.35 -27.92
CA GLN A 568 12.90 -15.84 -27.22
C GLN A 568 13.45 -17.16 -27.78
N GLY A 569 12.82 -17.74 -28.82
CA GLY A 569 13.25 -19.03 -29.39
C GLY A 569 12.96 -20.26 -28.52
N ARG A 570 12.16 -20.12 -27.45
CA ARG A 570 11.71 -21.26 -26.63
C ARG A 570 10.63 -22.10 -27.32
N ALA A 571 9.93 -21.48 -28.27
CA ALA A 571 9.04 -22.13 -29.22
C ALA A 571 9.25 -21.50 -30.60
N ASP A 572 8.86 -22.22 -31.64
CA ASP A 572 8.90 -21.76 -33.03
C ASP A 572 7.58 -21.13 -33.45
N TRP A 573 6.48 -21.61 -32.89
CA TRP A 573 5.16 -21.08 -33.15
C TRP A 573 4.18 -21.22 -31.97
N GLY A 574 3.09 -20.47 -32.03
CA GLY A 574 1.97 -20.57 -31.10
C GLY A 574 0.77 -19.77 -31.62
N VAL A 575 -0.34 -19.75 -30.88
CA VAL A 575 -1.51 -18.93 -31.23
C VAL A 575 -1.69 -17.80 -30.23
N THR A 576 -1.75 -16.57 -30.74
CA THR A 576 -1.98 -15.35 -29.95
C THR A 576 -2.87 -14.37 -30.72
N ILE A 577 -3.03 -13.14 -30.20
CA ILE A 577 -3.81 -12.09 -30.85
C ILE A 577 -2.89 -11.13 -31.63
N GLU A 578 -3.41 -10.55 -32.72
CA GLU A 578 -2.67 -9.69 -33.64
C GLU A 578 -1.95 -8.53 -32.92
N THR A 579 -2.64 -7.82 -32.02
CA THR A 579 -2.05 -6.70 -31.27
C THR A 579 -0.78 -7.11 -30.53
N VAL A 580 -0.81 -8.28 -29.87
CA VAL A 580 0.33 -8.81 -29.09
C VAL A 580 1.44 -9.28 -30.03
N ALA A 581 1.09 -9.87 -31.17
CA ALA A 581 2.07 -10.28 -32.18
C ALA A 581 2.83 -9.07 -32.74
N ARG A 582 2.10 -8.01 -33.08
CA ARG A 582 2.65 -6.74 -33.61
C ARG A 582 3.55 -6.06 -32.59
N GLU A 583 3.12 -5.95 -31.33
CA GLU A 583 3.93 -5.40 -30.23
C GLU A 583 5.22 -6.19 -30.02
N ALA A 584 5.18 -7.51 -30.20
CA ALA A 584 6.35 -8.39 -30.09
C ALA A 584 7.23 -8.46 -31.36
N GLY A 585 6.86 -7.77 -32.45
CA GLY A 585 7.57 -7.83 -33.73
C GLY A 585 7.54 -9.21 -34.40
N LEU A 586 6.50 -10.00 -34.12
CA LEU A 586 6.35 -11.36 -34.66
C LEU A 586 5.56 -11.37 -35.97
N ARG A 587 5.85 -12.34 -36.84
CA ARG A 587 5.04 -12.60 -38.03
C ARG A 587 3.71 -13.22 -37.59
N PHE A 588 2.61 -12.61 -38.00
CA PHE A 588 1.25 -13.01 -37.65
C PHE A 588 0.52 -13.54 -38.88
N ARG A 589 -0.12 -14.71 -38.76
CA ARG A 589 -0.97 -15.30 -39.79
C ARG A 589 -2.40 -15.44 -39.23
N PRO A 590 -3.38 -14.68 -39.73
CA PRO A 590 -4.75 -14.70 -39.23
C PRO A 590 -5.39 -16.08 -39.29
N LEU A 591 -6.20 -16.41 -38.29
CA LEU A 591 -6.97 -17.65 -38.24
C LEU A 591 -8.47 -17.38 -38.10
N GLN A 592 -8.87 -16.70 -37.02
CA GLN A 592 -10.27 -16.52 -36.69
C GLN A 592 -10.48 -15.24 -35.88
N PRO A 593 -11.52 -14.44 -36.17
CA PRO A 593 -11.95 -13.37 -35.28
C PRO A 593 -12.50 -13.94 -33.97
N GLU A 594 -12.22 -13.26 -32.86
CA GLU A 594 -12.72 -13.59 -31.53
C GLU A 594 -13.47 -12.39 -30.95
N ARG A 595 -14.60 -12.64 -30.29
CA ARG A 595 -15.37 -11.62 -29.58
C ARG A 595 -15.02 -11.62 -28.10
N TYR A 596 -14.66 -10.45 -27.60
CA TYR A 596 -14.38 -10.22 -26.19
C TYR A 596 -15.42 -9.24 -25.64
N ASP A 597 -16.35 -9.76 -24.85
CA ASP A 597 -17.52 -9.02 -24.36
C ASP A 597 -17.56 -9.04 -22.84
N PHE A 598 -18.49 -8.28 -22.28
CA PHE A 598 -18.63 -8.13 -20.84
C PHE A 598 -20.00 -8.56 -20.36
N VAL A 599 -20.02 -9.50 -19.42
CA VAL A 599 -21.24 -9.87 -18.70
C VAL A 599 -21.42 -8.92 -17.52
N VAL A 600 -22.60 -8.32 -17.41
CA VAL A 600 -22.98 -7.42 -16.31
C VAL A 600 -24.16 -8.04 -15.57
N PRO A 601 -24.03 -8.34 -14.26
CA PRO A 601 -25.18 -8.74 -13.45
C PRO A 601 -26.23 -7.64 -13.42
N THR A 602 -27.51 -7.99 -13.57
CA THR A 602 -28.60 -7.00 -13.69
C THR A 602 -28.66 -6.07 -12.48
N GLY A 603 -28.42 -6.58 -11.26
CA GLY A 603 -28.38 -5.79 -10.03
C GLY A 603 -27.24 -4.77 -9.95
N ARG A 604 -26.16 -4.94 -10.74
CA ARG A 604 -24.99 -4.03 -10.75
C ARG A 604 -25.07 -2.98 -11.86
N ARG A 605 -25.97 -3.13 -12.85
CA ARG A 605 -26.06 -2.25 -14.03
C ARG A 605 -26.21 -0.77 -13.71
N GLN A 606 -26.89 -0.43 -12.62
CA GLN A 606 -27.16 0.96 -12.26
C GLN A 606 -26.00 1.65 -11.54
N ARG A 607 -24.92 0.93 -11.20
CA ARG A 607 -23.75 1.55 -10.59
C ARG A 607 -23.15 2.63 -11.50
N PRO A 608 -22.74 3.80 -10.97
CA PRO A 608 -22.23 4.90 -11.78
C PRO A 608 -21.09 4.51 -12.73
N ALA A 609 -20.11 3.75 -12.24
CA ALA A 609 -18.97 3.30 -13.04
C ALA A 609 -19.37 2.36 -14.18
N VAL A 610 -20.35 1.47 -13.95
CA VAL A 610 -20.89 0.54 -14.96
C VAL A 610 -21.65 1.31 -16.04
N LYS A 611 -22.52 2.24 -15.65
CA LYS A 611 -23.26 3.10 -16.60
C LYS A 611 -22.33 3.92 -17.47
N LEU A 612 -21.30 4.52 -16.86
CA LEU A 612 -20.29 5.27 -17.59
C LEU A 612 -19.56 4.37 -18.60
N LEU A 613 -19.07 3.20 -18.17
CA LEU A 613 -18.39 2.27 -19.06
C LEU A 613 -19.29 1.86 -20.24
N ILE A 614 -20.54 1.48 -19.97
CA ILE A 614 -21.51 1.11 -21.02
C ILE A 614 -21.71 2.28 -21.98
N SER A 615 -21.88 3.51 -21.47
CA SER A 615 -22.04 4.69 -22.34
C SER A 615 -20.82 4.95 -23.22
N LEU A 616 -19.61 4.79 -22.68
CA LEU A 616 -18.36 4.96 -23.42
C LEU A 616 -18.17 3.86 -24.48
N LEU A 617 -18.58 2.63 -24.20
CA LEU A 617 -18.56 1.54 -25.17
C LEU A 617 -19.68 1.66 -26.21
N ALA A 618 -20.82 2.24 -25.87
CA ALA A 618 -21.94 2.42 -26.80
C ALA A 618 -21.71 3.58 -27.78
N ASP A 619 -20.98 4.62 -27.39
CA ASP A 619 -20.65 5.76 -28.24
C ASP A 619 -19.41 5.48 -29.12
N PRO A 620 -19.55 5.29 -30.45
CA PRO A 620 -18.42 5.06 -31.36
C PRO A 620 -17.45 6.24 -31.41
N GLY A 621 -17.95 7.45 -31.12
CA GLY A 621 -17.18 8.69 -31.03
C GLY A 621 -16.54 8.90 -29.65
N SER A 622 -16.62 7.94 -28.73
CA SER A 622 -16.00 8.11 -27.43
C SER A 622 -14.48 8.05 -27.52
N ALA A 623 -13.80 8.74 -26.59
CA ALA A 623 -12.34 8.65 -26.47
C ALA A 623 -11.89 7.19 -26.21
N LEU A 624 -12.70 6.40 -25.53
CA LEU A 624 -12.43 4.98 -25.27
C LEU A 624 -12.48 4.15 -26.55
N ARG A 625 -13.52 4.32 -27.38
CA ARG A 625 -13.65 3.59 -28.64
C ARG A 625 -12.53 3.93 -29.63
N ARG A 626 -12.16 5.20 -29.73
CA ARG A 626 -10.99 5.61 -30.53
C ARG A 626 -9.69 4.98 -30.05
N ASP A 627 -9.45 4.96 -28.74
CA ASP A 627 -8.24 4.37 -28.13
C ASP A 627 -8.18 2.85 -28.37
N LEU A 628 -9.29 2.14 -28.17
CA LEU A 628 -9.40 0.71 -28.47
C LEU A 628 -9.20 0.41 -29.96
N ALA A 629 -9.83 1.17 -30.87
CA ALA A 629 -9.67 0.98 -32.31
C ALA A 629 -8.22 1.22 -32.77
N ALA A 630 -7.58 2.29 -32.31
CA ALA A 630 -6.18 2.58 -32.60
C ALA A 630 -5.24 1.46 -32.10
N ALA A 631 -5.64 0.73 -31.05
CA ALA A 631 -4.91 -0.39 -30.50
C ALA A 631 -5.17 -1.74 -31.22
N GLY A 632 -6.06 -1.79 -32.21
CA GLY A 632 -6.46 -3.02 -32.88
C GLY A 632 -7.58 -3.81 -32.17
N PHE A 633 -8.41 -3.12 -31.38
CA PHE A 633 -9.60 -3.67 -30.73
C PHE A 633 -10.87 -2.99 -31.27
N PRO A 634 -11.29 -3.28 -32.52
CA PRO A 634 -12.48 -2.67 -33.13
C PRO A 634 -13.77 -3.07 -32.40
N ALA A 635 -14.82 -2.25 -32.53
CA ALA A 635 -16.14 -2.56 -31.95
C ALA A 635 -16.79 -3.79 -32.61
N ASP A 636 -16.54 -3.97 -33.90
CA ASP A 636 -17.07 -5.02 -34.78
C ASP A 636 -15.94 -5.82 -35.43
#